data_AF-A0AAE0WSN6-F1
#
_entry.id   AF-A0AAE0WSN6-F1
#
_cell.length_a   1.000
_cell.length_b   1.000
_cell.length_c   1.000
_cell.angle_alpha   90.00
_cell.angle_beta   90.00
_cell.angle_gamma   90.00
#
_symmetry.space_group_name_H-M   'P 1'
#
loop_
_entity.id
_entity.type
_entity.pdbx_description
1 polymer ?
#
loop_
_entity_poly.entity_id
_entity_poly.type
_entity_poly.pdbx_seq_one_letter_code
_entity_poly.pdbx_strand_id
1 'polypeptide(L)'
;MELYGKDNKQLDDYIESFKSDAISVELIEVFRKRGKSHEVVQESHADFEHLKTYLCRKAPSHQVIRVLSVTQLSGPLIRLLGSKYEMDYELWTSQFQSSDREWFAGPLIERGARRFSHFNLSCVDFKRATPETPPEYQSNRRISHTVRLVRLLNLISRKGGQPVATSRVFVIRRISGHIRKDEGLWTFIYFCYPNTDLADAHLVTDIPGGVQPHFTTWITDFLQAASPTELLDDLSHDGYGFVLRVLREIKTTWKLLLNEMEVFLEDLNGSMSDDELMDSATWLHRQFISNLDYFQRQLLYHQRYVTYLMNAPAQEGLCIAPTVFGKDLLQENNALRVVDQRLAALRTQTTAILNTVVNLSAVQQARLAQEMTLLQRKDAILTFNQGESIRRLTILNMIYLPATFIATVFGMNIVENNRIGIWRLWTFALISVLLTAFTLCFAIFKVENTSNAEGSALPGLLKGVMGADIEPPLSSDAADGRDDESSSAPNSLSTVYRWLRSLRVELGRSVQEDSETANGDCSGDKALVRALCFYNDPPNGESPRYVVVPDQTPGIRNYSHHKVLVSINDVRGSRQRFTLESNSFAPYPNTFKQQVHIDYDEDDDVRGIYLPWVGEFVRASVVGDVKVLIWDYTVRKASKIKRANRQVNKIHIDQSIAGALGRARRHLLPEEAEKVLAGRLRFRIINVWKPIRGPVLDHPMVFADHRSIMQKDLVAVPQIYPDYVGETYALRYGEGQKFWYWSEMTTADVLLLQCFDSNRCECGAEGMQHVQCAHGSFELNPFGQEMQNRMSIEVRCLVVGQNESRHCIFARCWELDFLLDHGTA
;
A
#
# COMPACT_ATOMS: atom_id res chain seq x y z
N MET A 1 14.40 25.64 31.06
CA MET A 1 13.54 26.82 30.83
C MET A 1 14.21 27.87 29.95
N GLU A 2 15.43 28.34 30.23
CA GLU A 2 16.09 29.33 29.33
C GLU A 2 16.38 28.82 27.91
N LEU A 3 16.69 27.52 27.75
CA LEU A 3 16.91 26.88 26.45
C LEU A 3 15.64 26.67 25.60
N TYR A 4 14.45 26.68 26.22
CA TYR A 4 13.20 26.25 25.56
C TYR A 4 12.15 27.37 25.49
N GLY A 5 12.52 28.59 25.87
CA GLY A 5 11.59 29.68 26.15
C GLY A 5 10.97 29.54 27.54
N LYS A 6 10.86 30.66 28.28
CA LYS A 6 10.20 30.68 29.61
C LYS A 6 8.68 30.44 29.53
N ASP A 7 8.10 30.49 28.33
CA ASP A 7 6.65 30.45 28.07
C ASP A 7 6.24 29.28 27.16
N ASN A 8 6.90 28.11 27.29
CA ASN A 8 6.51 26.93 26.51
C ASN A 8 5.26 26.26 27.12
N LYS A 9 4.09 26.68 26.64
CA LYS A 9 2.78 26.19 27.12
C LYS A 9 2.64 24.66 27.09
N GLN A 10 3.23 23.97 26.10
CA GLN A 10 3.14 22.51 26.02
C GLN A 10 3.93 21.79 27.12
N LEU A 11 5.05 22.38 27.54
CA LEU A 11 5.84 21.87 28.66
C LEU A 11 5.10 22.07 29.99
N ASP A 12 4.50 23.24 30.19
CA ASP A 12 3.72 23.52 31.40
C ASP A 12 2.47 22.63 31.47
N ASP A 13 1.71 22.51 30.38
CA ASP A 13 0.55 21.60 30.27
C ASP A 13 0.94 20.14 30.59
N TYR A 14 2.14 19.69 30.17
CA TYR A 14 2.62 18.35 30.46
C TYR A 14 3.01 18.16 31.92
N ILE A 15 3.76 19.10 32.50
CA ILE A 15 4.15 19.04 33.92
C ILE A 15 2.89 19.05 34.79
N GLU A 16 1.89 19.85 34.43
CA GLU A 16 0.58 19.92 35.11
C GLU A 16 -0.27 18.65 34.94
N SER A 17 -0.01 17.83 33.92
CA SER A 17 -0.69 16.54 33.75
C SER A 17 -0.36 15.53 34.86
N PHE A 18 0.77 15.68 35.56
CA PHE A 18 1.14 14.87 36.72
C PHE A 18 0.48 15.41 37.98
N LYS A 19 -0.75 14.99 38.23
CA LYS A 19 -1.58 15.43 39.36
C LYS A 19 -1.07 15.03 40.75
N SER A 20 -0.12 14.08 40.82
CA SER A 20 0.43 13.56 42.07
C SER A 20 1.83 14.13 42.31
N ASP A 21 2.07 14.67 43.50
CA ASP A 21 3.40 15.09 43.94
C ASP A 21 4.26 13.93 44.47
N ALA A 22 3.66 12.76 44.70
CA ALA A 22 4.38 11.58 45.17
C ALA A 22 5.44 11.11 44.15
N ILE A 23 6.61 10.78 44.66
CA ILE A 23 7.72 10.23 43.88
C ILE A 23 8.08 8.83 44.37
N SER A 24 8.64 8.03 43.47
CA SER A 24 9.24 6.74 43.81
C SER A 24 10.46 6.54 42.93
N VAL A 25 11.63 6.74 43.53
CA VAL A 25 12.92 6.68 42.85
C VAL A 25 13.83 5.72 43.62
N GLU A 26 14.28 4.68 42.95
CA GLU A 26 15.29 3.76 43.42
C GLU A 26 16.64 4.18 42.86
N LEU A 27 17.61 4.39 43.74
CA LEU A 27 18.94 4.84 43.42
C LEU A 27 19.93 3.70 43.66
N ILE A 28 20.72 3.35 42.65
CA ILE A 28 21.77 2.34 42.75
C ILE A 28 23.10 3.00 42.41
N GLU A 29 24.06 2.92 43.31
CA GLU A 29 25.36 3.59 43.17
C GLU A 29 26.49 2.60 43.30
N VAL A 30 27.51 2.74 42.45
CA VAL A 30 28.70 1.90 42.48
C VAL A 30 29.91 2.75 42.84
N PHE A 31 30.61 2.31 43.87
CA PHE A 31 31.78 2.94 44.45
C PHE A 31 33.02 2.07 44.22
N ARG A 32 34.08 2.67 43.69
CA ARG A 32 35.38 1.99 43.49
C ARG A 32 36.16 1.99 44.81
N LYS A 33 36.46 0.80 45.34
CA LYS A 33 37.33 0.64 46.53
C LYS A 33 38.81 0.56 46.12
N ARG A 34 39.75 0.69 47.07
CA ARG A 34 41.19 0.48 46.79
C ARG A 34 41.42 -0.96 46.30
N GLY A 35 41.88 -1.12 45.06
CA GLY A 35 42.02 -2.42 44.36
C GLY A 35 41.08 -2.53 43.15
N LYS A 36 40.81 -3.75 42.66
CA LYS A 36 39.79 -3.99 41.61
C LYS A 36 38.36 -4.10 42.17
N SER A 37 38.16 -4.07 43.49
CA SER A 37 36.85 -4.29 44.12
C SER A 37 35.91 -3.09 44.00
N HIS A 38 34.62 -3.37 43.82
CA HIS A 38 33.53 -2.39 43.78
C HIS A 38 32.56 -2.62 44.94
N GLU A 39 31.87 -1.57 45.37
CA GLU A 39 30.77 -1.60 46.35
C GLU A 39 29.50 -1.05 45.71
N VAL A 40 28.40 -1.77 45.84
CA VAL A 40 27.10 -1.38 45.29
C VAL A 40 26.18 -1.02 46.46
N VAL A 41 25.63 0.18 46.42
CA VAL A 41 24.69 0.71 47.42
C VAL A 41 23.35 0.96 46.73
N GLN A 42 22.26 0.56 47.38
CA GLN A 42 20.90 0.76 46.89
C GLN A 42 20.09 1.52 47.94
N GLU A 43 19.47 2.62 47.54
CA GLU A 43 18.61 3.45 48.40
C GLU A 43 17.29 3.75 47.69
N SER A 44 16.19 3.83 48.44
CA SER A 44 14.87 4.18 47.90
C SER A 44 14.41 5.51 48.45
N HIS A 45 14.00 6.42 47.58
CA HIS A 45 13.53 7.75 47.92
C HIS A 45 12.06 7.93 47.54
N ALA A 46 11.23 8.20 48.54
CA ALA A 46 9.83 8.60 48.38
C ALA A 46 9.58 10.09 48.70
N ASP A 47 10.55 10.77 49.33
CA ASP A 47 10.50 12.19 49.67
C ASP A 47 11.32 13.02 48.65
N PHE A 48 10.64 13.93 47.96
CA PHE A 48 11.23 14.80 46.95
C PHE A 48 12.31 15.73 47.49
N GLU A 49 12.12 16.35 48.66
CA GLU A 49 13.11 17.30 49.18
C GLU A 49 14.37 16.58 49.67
N HIS A 50 14.21 15.37 50.19
CA HIS A 50 15.35 14.52 50.51
C HIS A 50 16.14 14.13 49.24
N LEU A 51 15.46 13.67 48.20
CA LEU A 51 16.08 13.31 46.92
C LEU A 51 16.79 14.50 46.26
N LYS A 52 16.12 15.66 46.23
CA LYS A 52 16.68 16.92 45.70
C LYS A 52 17.94 17.33 46.46
N THR A 53 17.91 17.27 47.78
CA THR A 53 19.08 17.57 48.62
C THR A 53 20.21 16.59 48.33
N TYR A 54 19.90 15.30 48.15
CA TYR A 54 20.88 14.28 47.82
C TYR A 54 21.54 14.51 46.45
N LEU A 55 20.75 14.63 45.38
CA LEU A 55 21.24 14.80 44.01
C LEU A 55 21.99 16.13 43.77
N CYS A 56 21.69 17.16 44.58
CA CYS A 56 22.39 18.44 44.52
C CYS A 56 23.76 18.43 45.22
N ARG A 57 24.06 17.46 46.08
CA ARG A 57 25.39 17.31 46.69
C ARG A 57 26.43 16.90 45.64
N LYS A 58 27.69 17.29 45.85
CA LYS A 58 28.80 16.84 45.01
C LYS A 58 29.01 15.33 45.20
N ALA A 59 29.09 14.59 44.11
CA ALA A 59 29.31 13.15 44.14
C ALA A 59 30.69 12.82 44.79
N PRO A 60 30.78 11.75 45.61
CA PRO A 60 32.06 11.30 46.15
C PRO A 60 33.05 10.94 45.04
N SER A 61 34.34 11.23 45.25
CA SER A 61 35.40 11.06 44.25
C SER A 61 35.66 9.62 43.80
N HIS A 62 35.16 8.63 44.55
CA HIS A 62 35.29 7.21 44.26
C HIS A 62 34.01 6.61 43.66
N GLN A 63 32.97 7.42 43.47
CA GLN A 63 31.75 7.00 42.80
C GLN A 63 31.97 6.96 41.29
N VAL A 64 31.64 5.82 40.65
CA VAL A 64 31.89 5.60 39.21
C VAL A 64 30.62 5.43 38.40
N ILE A 65 29.57 4.85 38.99
CA ILE A 65 28.28 4.64 38.34
C ILE A 65 27.16 5.08 39.28
N ARG A 66 26.15 5.72 38.71
CA ARG A 66 24.87 6.05 39.36
C ARG A 66 23.74 5.64 38.43
N VAL A 67 22.80 4.85 38.94
CA VAL A 67 21.57 4.49 38.24
C VAL A 67 20.37 5.01 39.01
N LEU A 68 19.52 5.79 38.34
CA LEU A 68 18.24 6.26 38.87
C LEU A 68 17.13 5.49 38.17
N SER A 69 16.45 4.62 38.90
CA SER A 69 15.24 3.91 38.48
C SER A 69 14.03 4.69 38.95
N VAL A 70 13.37 5.39 38.04
CA VAL A 70 12.18 6.20 38.33
C VAL A 70 10.94 5.37 38.04
N THR A 71 10.19 5.04 39.09
CA THR A 71 8.92 4.30 38.98
C THR A 71 7.73 5.25 39.00
N GLN A 72 7.74 6.27 39.85
CA GLN A 72 6.64 7.26 39.88
C GLN A 72 7.15 8.66 39.59
N LEU A 73 6.57 9.29 38.56
CA LEU A 73 6.87 10.65 38.12
C LEU A 73 5.97 11.68 38.82
N SER A 74 6.55 12.83 39.14
CA SER A 74 5.84 14.03 39.58
C SER A 74 6.36 15.25 38.82
N GLY A 75 5.55 16.32 38.74
CA GLY A 75 5.95 17.59 38.13
C GLY A 75 7.26 18.15 38.73
N PRO A 76 7.42 18.19 40.06
CA PRO A 76 8.68 18.59 40.70
C PRO A 76 9.89 17.72 40.31
N LEU A 77 9.71 16.39 40.21
CA LEU A 77 10.78 15.47 39.83
C LEU A 77 11.25 15.70 38.39
N ILE A 78 10.31 15.92 37.45
CA ILE A 78 10.64 16.24 36.05
C ILE A 78 11.49 17.51 35.97
N ARG A 79 11.11 18.56 36.72
CA ARG A 79 11.87 19.82 36.79
C ARG A 79 13.26 19.62 37.38
N LEU A 80 13.38 18.83 38.44
CA LEU A 80 14.66 18.52 39.08
C LEU A 80 15.62 17.80 38.11
N LEU A 81 15.15 16.73 37.46
CA LEU A 81 15.95 15.93 36.54
C LEU A 81 16.36 16.75 35.31
N GLY A 82 15.42 17.51 34.73
CA GLY A 82 15.69 18.42 33.61
C GLY A 82 16.73 19.48 33.96
N SER A 83 16.66 20.08 35.17
CA SER A 83 17.61 21.10 35.59
C SER A 83 18.98 20.52 35.97
N LYS A 84 19.03 19.35 36.63
CA LYS A 84 20.28 18.78 37.14
C LYS A 84 21.09 18.08 36.06
N TYR A 85 20.41 17.37 35.16
CA TYR A 85 21.04 16.50 34.17
C TYR A 85 20.89 17.01 32.72
N GLU A 86 20.38 18.23 32.55
CA GLU A 86 20.06 18.83 31.24
C GLU A 86 19.19 17.92 30.38
N MET A 87 18.27 17.20 31.02
CA MET A 87 17.36 16.31 30.32
C MET A 87 16.36 17.13 29.52
N ASP A 88 16.20 16.78 28.25
CA ASP A 88 15.09 17.29 27.45
C ASP A 88 13.77 16.85 28.10
N TYR A 89 12.75 17.72 28.07
CA TYR A 89 11.42 17.33 28.51
C TYR A 89 10.70 16.52 27.41
N GLU A 90 11.08 16.68 26.13
CA GLU A 90 10.52 15.94 24.99
C GLU A 90 10.84 14.44 25.01
N LEU A 91 11.86 14.08 25.77
CA LEU A 91 12.22 12.74 26.21
C LEU A 91 11.04 12.03 26.93
N TRP A 92 10.19 12.81 27.60
CA TRP A 92 8.97 12.37 28.30
C TRP A 92 7.69 12.74 27.52
N THR A 93 7.67 13.91 26.86
CA THR A 93 6.49 14.50 26.19
C THR A 93 6.31 14.07 24.74
N SER A 94 6.60 12.80 24.41
CA SER A 94 6.11 12.17 23.16
C SER A 94 4.57 12.23 22.96
N GLN A 95 3.87 13.02 23.77
CA GLN A 95 2.47 13.39 23.73
C GLN A 95 2.06 14.47 22.72
N PHE A 96 2.92 15.35 22.17
CA PHE A 96 2.35 16.47 21.39
C PHE A 96 2.32 16.35 19.86
N GLN A 97 2.97 15.36 19.21
CA GLN A 97 2.80 15.16 17.75
C GLN A 97 3.29 13.83 17.13
N SER A 98 3.82 12.87 17.90
CA SER A 98 4.56 11.72 17.35
C SER A 98 4.05 10.35 17.83
N SER A 99 2.80 10.01 17.50
CA SER A 99 2.31 8.64 17.66
C SER A 99 2.99 7.61 16.73
N ASP A 100 3.80 8.03 15.75
CA ASP A 100 4.42 7.14 14.74
C ASP A 100 5.61 7.81 14.00
N ARG A 101 6.32 8.77 14.62
CA ARG A 101 7.49 9.43 14.01
C ARG A 101 8.78 9.14 14.77
N GLU A 102 9.88 9.12 14.00
CA GLU A 102 11.25 9.05 14.51
C GLU A 102 11.45 10.12 15.58
N TRP A 103 11.94 9.71 16.74
CA TRP A 103 12.54 10.66 17.65
C TRP A 103 13.90 10.13 18.11
N PHE A 104 14.90 10.50 17.31
CA PHE A 104 16.25 10.69 17.78
C PHE A 104 16.34 12.18 18.06
N ALA A 105 16.29 12.63 19.31
CA ALA A 105 17.03 13.85 19.57
C ALA A 105 18.50 13.51 19.33
N GLY A 106 18.98 13.78 18.12
CA GLY A 106 20.33 14.31 18.01
C GLY A 106 20.41 15.52 18.96
N PRO A 107 21.54 15.72 19.66
CA PRO A 107 21.62 16.75 20.69
C PRO A 107 21.32 18.11 20.07
N LEU A 108 20.64 18.99 20.81
CA LEU A 108 20.65 20.43 20.57
C LEU A 108 22.10 20.87 20.35
N ILE A 109 22.48 21.07 19.08
CA ILE A 109 23.79 21.57 18.69
C ILE A 109 23.73 23.08 18.87
N GLU A 110 23.85 23.56 20.11
CA GLU A 110 24.07 24.99 20.34
C GLU A 110 25.32 25.33 21.17
N ARG A 111 26.01 24.37 21.81
CA ARG A 111 27.22 24.69 22.61
C ARG A 111 28.32 23.63 22.64
N GLY A 112 28.66 23.06 21.48
CA GLY A 112 30.02 22.51 21.26
C GLY A 112 30.53 21.37 22.15
N ALA A 113 29.68 20.56 22.82
CA ALA A 113 30.10 19.27 23.42
C ALA A 113 28.87 18.37 23.66
N ARG A 114 28.84 17.16 23.08
CA ARG A 114 27.89 16.07 23.42
C ARG A 114 28.26 15.44 24.76
N ARG A 115 27.56 15.82 25.83
CA ARG A 115 27.76 15.29 27.20
C ARG A 115 26.74 14.22 27.63
N PHE A 116 25.76 13.87 26.80
CA PHE A 116 24.71 12.89 27.12
C PHE A 116 24.13 12.21 25.87
N SER A 117 23.39 11.12 26.07
CA SER A 117 22.64 10.36 25.06
C SER A 117 21.33 9.84 25.65
N HIS A 118 20.31 9.64 24.84
CA HIS A 118 19.01 9.12 25.28
C HIS A 118 18.43 8.13 24.29
N PHE A 119 17.47 7.34 24.77
CA PHE A 119 16.63 6.48 23.95
C PHE A 119 15.20 6.44 24.47
N ASN A 120 14.27 6.20 23.57
CA ASN A 120 12.87 5.94 23.89
C ASN A 120 12.34 4.85 22.95
N LEU A 121 12.32 3.60 23.43
CA LEU A 121 12.12 2.40 22.64
C LEU A 121 10.93 1.59 23.15
N SER A 122 10.19 0.95 22.25
CA SER A 122 9.06 0.10 22.60
C SER A 122 9.51 -1.31 22.99
N CYS A 123 8.85 -1.89 23.99
CA CYS A 123 9.01 -3.27 24.45
C CYS A 123 7.64 -3.94 24.63
N VAL A 124 7.64 -5.26 24.79
CA VAL A 124 6.41 -6.06 24.85
C VAL A 124 6.41 -6.90 26.12
N ASP A 125 5.37 -6.74 26.93
CA ASP A 125 5.09 -7.58 28.09
C ASP A 125 3.97 -8.59 27.77
N PHE A 126 4.15 -9.83 28.23
CA PHE A 126 3.22 -10.93 28.00
C PHE A 126 2.27 -11.09 29.18
N LYS A 127 0.97 -10.92 28.94
CA LYS A 127 -0.09 -10.99 29.94
C LYS A 127 -1.19 -11.96 29.51
N ARG A 128 -1.96 -12.44 30.48
CA ARG A 128 -3.11 -13.32 30.31
C ARG A 128 -4.31 -12.69 31.00
N ALA A 129 -5.43 -12.64 30.29
CA ALA A 129 -6.72 -12.27 30.87
C ALA A 129 -7.21 -13.37 31.81
N THR A 130 -7.62 -12.98 33.02
CA THR A 130 -8.31 -13.84 33.98
C THR A 130 -9.82 -13.72 33.78
N PRO A 131 -10.63 -14.62 34.37
CA PRO A 131 -12.10 -14.46 34.38
C PRO A 131 -12.57 -13.14 35.01
N GLU A 132 -11.76 -12.54 35.87
CA GLU A 132 -12.00 -11.26 36.54
C GLU A 132 -11.59 -10.05 35.67
N THR A 133 -10.86 -10.26 34.58
CA THR A 133 -10.45 -9.18 33.67
C THR A 133 -11.67 -8.54 33.00
N PRO A 134 -11.89 -7.22 33.15
CA PRO A 134 -13.03 -6.55 32.53
C PRO A 134 -13.00 -6.68 30.99
N PRO A 135 -14.17 -6.78 30.30
CA PRO A 135 -14.25 -7.01 28.86
C PRO A 135 -13.47 -5.99 28.02
N GLU A 136 -13.38 -4.74 28.51
CA GLU A 136 -12.66 -3.66 27.85
C GLU A 136 -11.14 -3.89 27.75
N TYR A 137 -10.55 -4.66 28.68
CA TYR A 137 -9.14 -5.05 28.67
C TYR A 137 -8.89 -6.38 27.94
N GLN A 138 -9.94 -6.99 27.36
CA GLN A 138 -9.85 -8.19 26.52
C GLN A 138 -9.83 -7.84 25.02
N SER A 139 -9.68 -6.57 24.64
CA SER A 139 -9.73 -6.10 23.25
C SER A 139 -8.58 -5.14 22.94
N ASN A 140 -8.23 -4.96 21.66
CA ASN A 140 -7.16 -4.04 21.26
C ASN A 140 -7.53 -2.61 21.70
N ARG A 141 -6.76 -2.04 22.64
CA ARG A 141 -7.05 -0.71 23.19
C ARG A 141 -5.78 0.01 23.59
N ARG A 142 -5.80 1.34 23.43
CA ARG A 142 -4.83 2.22 24.06
C ARG A 142 -5.31 2.51 25.48
N ILE A 143 -4.56 2.04 26.48
CA ILE A 143 -4.90 2.25 27.90
C ILE A 143 -4.41 3.63 28.33
N SER A 144 -3.17 3.95 27.95
CA SER A 144 -2.54 5.22 28.25
C SER A 144 -1.70 5.71 27.09
N HIS A 145 -1.04 6.84 27.26
CA HIS A 145 -0.19 7.43 26.23
C HIS A 145 1.03 6.56 25.90
N THR A 146 1.55 5.78 26.86
CA THR A 146 2.70 4.87 26.71
C THR A 146 2.32 3.39 26.60
N VAL A 147 1.08 3.02 26.92
CA VAL A 147 0.64 1.63 27.04
C VAL A 147 -0.46 1.28 26.04
N ARG A 148 -0.19 0.25 25.21
CA ARG A 148 -1.16 -0.32 24.29
C ARG A 148 -1.37 -1.80 24.56
N LEU A 149 -2.62 -2.19 24.63
CA LEU A 149 -3.06 -3.56 24.76
C LEU A 149 -3.38 -4.12 23.38
N VAL A 150 -2.77 -5.26 23.05
CA VAL A 150 -2.95 -5.98 21.79
C VAL A 150 -3.30 -7.43 22.10
N ARG A 151 -4.35 -7.93 21.47
CA ARG A 151 -4.83 -9.30 21.55
C ARG A 151 -4.50 -10.00 20.24
N LEU A 152 -3.73 -11.08 20.32
CA LEU A 152 -3.69 -12.10 19.27
C LEU A 152 -4.85 -13.06 19.59
N LEU A 153 -5.66 -13.39 18.58
CA LEU A 153 -6.97 -14.04 18.73
C LEU A 153 -6.91 -15.28 19.63
N ASN A 154 -7.99 -15.52 20.39
CA ASN A 154 -8.32 -16.88 20.80
C ASN A 154 -8.88 -17.59 19.58
N LEU A 155 -8.15 -18.55 19.02
CA LEU A 155 -8.84 -19.64 18.36
C LEU A 155 -9.68 -20.32 19.44
N ILE A 156 -11.00 -20.33 19.24
CA ILE A 156 -11.92 -21.02 20.13
C ILE A 156 -11.56 -22.50 20.04
N SER A 157 -10.77 -23.02 20.98
CA SER A 157 -10.70 -24.47 21.16
C SER A 157 -12.03 -24.93 21.72
N ARG A 158 -13.00 -25.23 20.86
CA ARG A 158 -14.20 -25.98 21.26
C ARG A 158 -13.82 -27.45 21.43
N LYS A 159 -13.09 -27.80 22.49
CA LYS A 159 -13.13 -29.17 23.00
C LYS A 159 -14.35 -29.28 23.92
N GLY A 160 -15.43 -29.88 23.40
CA GLY A 160 -16.60 -30.24 24.22
C GLY A 160 -17.62 -29.13 24.48
N GLY A 161 -17.67 -28.07 23.68
CA GLY A 161 -18.79 -27.12 23.68
C GLY A 161 -18.80 -26.06 24.80
N GLN A 162 -17.79 -25.98 25.67
CA GLN A 162 -17.63 -24.85 26.59
C GLN A 162 -16.42 -23.96 26.21
N PRO A 163 -16.59 -22.63 26.16
CA PRO A 163 -15.50 -21.70 25.91
C PRO A 163 -14.65 -21.53 27.18
N VAL A 164 -13.44 -22.09 27.21
CA VAL A 164 -12.45 -21.74 28.24
C VAL A 164 -11.67 -20.53 27.73
N ALA A 165 -12.04 -19.34 28.20
CA ALA A 165 -11.39 -18.08 27.82
C ALA A 165 -10.20 -17.79 28.73
N THR A 166 -8.97 -18.06 28.25
CA THR A 166 -7.79 -17.36 28.75
C THR A 166 -7.12 -16.66 27.58
N SER A 167 -7.59 -15.44 27.28
CA SER A 167 -7.03 -14.68 26.17
C SER A 167 -5.62 -14.21 26.49
N ARG A 168 -4.65 -14.57 25.66
CA ARG A 168 -3.31 -13.97 25.70
C ARG A 168 -3.40 -12.52 25.24
N VAL A 169 -2.75 -11.65 25.98
CA VAL A 169 -2.76 -10.21 25.80
C VAL A 169 -1.31 -9.70 25.85
N PHE A 170 -0.93 -8.94 24.84
CA PHE A 170 0.38 -8.32 24.73
C PHE A 170 0.24 -6.85 25.12
N VAL A 171 1.07 -6.43 26.07
CA VAL A 171 1.12 -5.05 26.51
C VAL A 171 2.37 -4.44 25.92
N ILE A 172 2.19 -3.51 25.00
CA ILE A 172 3.28 -2.75 24.40
C ILE A 172 3.47 -1.50 25.26
N ARG A 173 4.66 -1.33 25.82
CA ARG A 173 5.03 -0.14 26.60
C ARG A 173 6.31 0.48 26.10
N ARG A 174 6.46 1.79 26.30
CA ARG A 174 7.69 2.51 26.00
C ARG A 174 8.64 2.52 27.19
N ILE A 175 9.92 2.36 26.89
CA ILE A 175 11.02 2.44 27.83
C ILE A 175 11.90 3.61 27.41
N SER A 176 12.11 4.55 28.34
CA SER A 176 13.00 5.69 28.14
C SER A 176 14.21 5.58 29.05
N GLY A 177 15.38 5.95 28.51
CA GLY A 177 16.62 6.02 29.25
C GLY A 177 17.46 7.20 28.82
N HIS A 178 18.22 7.74 29.76
CA HIS A 178 19.17 8.81 29.55
C HIS A 178 20.50 8.46 30.19
N ILE A 179 21.58 8.63 29.44
CA ILE A 179 22.93 8.38 29.90
C ILE A 179 23.77 9.64 29.77
N ARG A 180 24.51 9.96 30.82
CA ARG A 180 25.36 11.15 30.92
C ARG A 180 26.67 10.79 31.62
N LYS A 181 27.74 11.52 31.29
CA LYS A 181 29.04 11.38 31.96
C LYS A 181 29.50 12.75 32.47
N ASP A 182 29.56 12.92 33.78
CA ASP A 182 29.98 14.16 34.45
C ASP A 182 31.23 13.88 35.30
N GLU A 183 32.35 14.57 35.03
CA GLU A 183 33.60 14.48 35.82
C GLU A 183 34.11 13.04 36.10
N GLY A 184 33.76 12.06 35.25
CA GLY A 184 34.14 10.65 35.39
C GLY A 184 33.05 9.74 35.98
N LEU A 185 31.94 10.30 36.49
CA LEU A 185 30.77 9.57 36.94
C LEU A 185 29.80 9.31 35.78
N TRP A 186 29.47 8.05 35.53
CA TRP A 186 28.39 7.69 34.63
C TRP A 186 27.06 7.73 35.37
N THR A 187 26.12 8.54 34.89
CA THR A 187 24.75 8.57 35.39
C THR A 187 23.82 8.00 34.34
N PHE A 188 23.08 6.94 34.69
CA PHE A 188 22.04 6.35 33.88
C PHE A 188 20.68 6.54 34.56
N ILE A 189 19.77 7.23 33.89
CA ILE A 189 18.43 7.51 34.40
C ILE A 189 17.46 6.70 33.57
N TYR A 190 16.75 5.81 34.23
CA TYR A 190 15.85 4.84 33.64
C TYR A 190 14.41 5.09 34.10
N PHE A 191 13.50 5.16 33.14
CA PHE A 191 12.09 5.43 33.42
C PHE A 191 11.30 4.16 33.24
N CYS A 192 10.81 3.65 34.36
CA CYS A 192 10.03 2.43 34.43
C CYS A 192 8.72 2.71 35.14
N TYR A 193 7.85 3.46 34.46
CA TYR A 193 6.52 3.68 35.00
C TYR A 193 5.84 2.30 35.21
N PRO A 194 5.55 1.87 36.46
CA PRO A 194 4.72 0.71 36.67
C PRO A 194 3.37 1.07 36.07
N ASN A 195 2.80 0.16 35.29
CA ASN A 195 1.53 0.40 34.63
C ASN A 195 0.40 0.42 35.66
N THR A 196 0.27 1.51 36.41
CA THR A 196 -0.80 1.73 37.40
C THR A 196 -2.16 1.68 36.71
N ASP A 197 -2.25 2.12 35.46
CA ASP A 197 -3.47 2.02 34.62
C ASP A 197 -3.87 0.57 34.26
N LEU A 198 -3.01 -0.42 34.56
CA LEU A 198 -3.27 -1.85 34.37
C LEU A 198 -3.56 -2.59 35.69
N ALA A 199 -3.45 -1.92 36.85
CA ALA A 199 -3.72 -2.55 38.14
C ALA A 199 -5.18 -3.06 38.21
N ASP A 200 -6.11 -2.30 37.64
CA ASP A 200 -7.54 -2.64 37.60
C ASP A 200 -7.90 -3.67 36.51
N ALA A 201 -6.94 -4.08 35.67
CA ALA A 201 -7.20 -4.98 34.55
C ALA A 201 -7.20 -6.48 34.93
N HIS A 202 -6.83 -6.84 36.17
CA HIS A 202 -6.73 -8.23 36.64
C HIS A 202 -5.92 -9.17 35.70
N LEU A 203 -4.90 -8.62 35.02
CA LEU A 203 -4.08 -9.36 34.07
C LEU A 203 -2.90 -10.05 34.77
N VAL A 204 -2.73 -11.34 34.54
CA VAL A 204 -1.65 -12.15 35.12
C VAL A 204 -0.50 -12.28 34.11
N THR A 205 0.75 -12.30 34.57
CA THR A 205 1.91 -12.54 33.70
C THR A 205 1.88 -13.96 33.13
N ASP A 206 1.94 -14.07 31.80
CA ASP A 206 1.59 -15.30 31.06
C ASP A 206 2.74 -16.31 30.93
N ILE A 207 3.98 -15.92 31.27
CA ILE A 207 5.18 -16.77 31.10
C ILE A 207 5.80 -17.10 32.46
N PRO A 208 5.63 -18.33 32.98
CA PRO A 208 6.38 -18.82 34.11
C PRO A 208 7.83 -19.11 33.68
N GLY A 209 8.81 -18.44 34.28
CA GLY A 209 10.24 -18.80 34.13
C GLY A 209 11.00 -18.23 32.93
N GLY A 210 10.43 -17.29 32.16
CA GLY A 210 11.11 -16.68 31.01
C GLY A 210 10.84 -15.19 30.90
N VAL A 211 11.87 -14.39 31.21
CA VAL A 211 11.90 -12.92 31.29
C VAL A 211 11.18 -12.38 32.53
N GLN A 212 11.97 -12.04 33.55
CA GLN A 212 11.46 -11.41 34.75
C GLN A 212 10.66 -10.15 34.38
N PRO A 213 9.42 -10.01 34.88
CA PRO A 213 8.66 -8.79 34.71
C PRO A 213 9.36 -7.71 35.53
N HIS A 214 9.43 -6.50 34.99
CA HIS A 214 10.11 -5.31 35.56
C HIS A 214 11.62 -5.26 35.27
N PHE A 215 11.96 -4.49 34.24
CA PHE A 215 13.33 -4.16 33.85
C PHE A 215 14.15 -3.52 34.98
N THR A 216 13.48 -2.89 35.95
CA THR A 216 14.10 -2.24 37.12
C THR A 216 14.69 -3.23 38.10
N THR A 217 13.94 -4.25 38.51
CA THR A 217 14.47 -5.34 39.35
C THR A 217 15.64 -6.04 38.68
N TRP A 218 15.60 -6.18 37.35
CA TRP A 218 16.71 -6.74 36.61
C TRP A 218 17.99 -5.88 36.68
N ILE A 219 17.93 -4.55 36.54
CA ILE A 219 19.15 -3.71 36.65
C ILE A 219 19.74 -3.85 38.05
N THR A 220 18.88 -3.82 39.06
CA THR A 220 19.27 -3.99 40.47
C THR A 220 19.94 -5.36 40.66
N ASP A 221 19.28 -6.44 40.26
CA ASP A 221 19.81 -7.80 40.33
C ASP A 221 21.09 -7.97 39.52
N PHE A 222 21.19 -7.36 38.34
CA PHE A 222 22.37 -7.41 37.48
C PHE A 222 23.57 -6.72 38.12
N LEU A 223 23.37 -5.52 38.67
CA LEU A 223 24.43 -4.79 39.37
C LEU A 223 24.85 -5.50 40.66
N GLN A 224 23.91 -6.16 41.34
CA GLN A 224 24.19 -6.94 42.55
C GLN A 224 24.83 -8.31 42.25
N ALA A 225 24.48 -8.95 41.13
CA ALA A 225 24.99 -10.26 40.73
C ALA A 225 26.31 -10.19 39.94
N ALA A 226 26.68 -9.02 39.40
CA ALA A 226 27.91 -8.82 38.64
C ALA A 226 29.17 -8.93 39.53
N SER A 227 29.67 -10.16 39.69
CA SER A 227 31.09 -10.45 39.94
C SER A 227 31.57 -11.28 38.73
N PRO A 228 32.71 -10.96 38.07
CA PRO A 228 33.89 -10.29 38.60
C PRO A 228 34.07 -8.85 38.09
N THR A 229 35.02 -8.16 38.74
CA THR A 229 35.43 -6.76 38.58
C THR A 229 35.55 -6.25 37.14
N GLU A 230 35.84 -7.12 36.17
CA GLU A 230 36.03 -6.75 34.76
C GLU A 230 34.81 -6.13 34.11
N LEU A 231 33.59 -6.66 34.33
CA LEU A 231 32.38 -6.09 33.72
C LEU A 231 32.02 -4.73 34.33
N LEU A 232 32.22 -4.57 35.64
CA LEU A 232 32.03 -3.28 36.32
C LEU A 232 33.14 -2.29 35.95
N ASP A 233 34.36 -2.77 35.72
CA ASP A 233 35.47 -1.98 35.18
C ASP A 233 35.13 -1.49 33.77
N ASP A 234 34.62 -2.35 32.90
CA ASP A 234 34.17 -2.02 31.55
C ASP A 234 33.00 -1.03 31.56
N LEU A 235 31.99 -1.24 32.42
CA LEU A 235 30.86 -0.30 32.61
C LEU A 235 31.31 1.04 33.19
N SER A 236 32.32 1.04 34.07
CA SER A 236 32.90 2.27 34.61
C SER A 236 33.70 3.03 33.56
N HIS A 237 34.29 2.31 32.60
CA HIS A 237 35.01 2.91 31.47
C HIS A 237 34.02 3.45 30.43
N ASP A 238 33.03 2.63 30.07
CA ASP A 238 32.02 2.84 29.03
C ASP A 238 30.60 2.49 29.53
N GLY A 239 29.82 3.52 29.87
CA GLY A 239 28.47 3.35 30.38
C GLY A 239 27.47 2.85 29.33
N TYR A 240 27.82 2.77 28.04
CA TYR A 240 26.93 2.24 27.01
C TYR A 240 26.60 0.75 27.20
N GLY A 241 27.33 0.02 28.04
CA GLY A 241 26.96 -1.35 28.41
C GLY A 241 25.55 -1.45 29.01
N PHE A 242 25.10 -0.41 29.76
CA PHE A 242 23.70 -0.33 30.24
C PHE A 242 22.71 -0.26 29.08
N VAL A 243 22.97 0.62 28.12
CA VAL A 243 22.13 0.80 26.93
C VAL A 243 22.09 -0.49 26.11
N LEU A 244 23.25 -1.07 25.80
CA LEU A 244 23.39 -2.33 25.07
C LEU A 244 22.54 -3.44 25.72
N ARG A 245 22.56 -3.51 27.04
CA ARG A 245 21.80 -4.51 27.75
C ARG A 245 20.29 -4.24 27.72
N VAL A 246 19.85 -2.99 27.82
CA VAL A 246 18.45 -2.60 27.55
C VAL A 246 18.02 -3.09 26.17
N LEU A 247 18.87 -2.87 25.15
CA LEU A 247 18.57 -3.26 23.78
C LEU A 247 18.43 -4.78 23.63
N ARG A 248 19.29 -5.56 24.29
CA ARG A 248 19.24 -7.02 24.32
C ARG A 248 17.94 -7.55 24.93
N GLU A 249 17.46 -6.96 26.01
CA GLU A 249 16.20 -7.34 26.64
C GLU A 249 15.00 -7.02 25.74
N ILE A 250 14.96 -5.80 25.18
CA ILE A 250 13.93 -5.40 24.22
C ILE A 250 13.89 -6.38 23.04
N LYS A 251 15.05 -6.68 22.43
CA LYS A 251 15.18 -7.67 21.36
C LYS A 251 14.65 -9.06 21.76
N THR A 252 14.88 -9.48 23.00
CA THR A 252 14.38 -10.78 23.51
C THR A 252 12.85 -10.80 23.56
N THR A 253 12.22 -9.71 24.02
CA THR A 253 10.75 -9.58 23.98
C THR A 253 10.21 -9.63 22.55
N TRP A 254 10.90 -9.00 21.59
CA TRP A 254 10.53 -9.07 20.16
C TRP A 254 10.64 -10.48 19.59
N LYS A 255 11.70 -11.23 19.93
CA LYS A 255 11.87 -12.62 19.49
C LYS A 255 10.77 -13.54 20.03
N LEU A 256 10.40 -13.38 21.30
CA LEU A 256 9.30 -14.14 21.91
C LEU A 256 7.98 -13.84 21.21
N LEU A 257 7.69 -12.57 20.94
CA LEU A 257 6.49 -12.19 20.21
C LEU A 257 6.45 -12.82 18.82
N LEU A 258 7.56 -12.82 18.09
CA LEU A 258 7.64 -13.45 16.76
C LEU A 258 7.40 -14.96 16.84
N ASN A 259 8.00 -15.65 17.80
CA ASN A 259 7.76 -17.09 18.01
C ASN A 259 6.27 -17.37 18.26
N GLU A 260 5.62 -16.56 19.10
CA GLU A 260 4.18 -16.70 19.39
C GLU A 260 3.32 -16.45 18.13
N MET A 261 3.70 -15.46 17.31
CA MET A 261 3.02 -15.18 16.04
C MET A 261 3.23 -16.30 15.01
N GLU A 262 4.40 -16.93 14.97
CA GLU A 262 4.69 -18.09 14.12
C GLU A 262 3.84 -19.30 14.53
N VAL A 263 3.83 -19.66 15.82
CA VAL A 263 2.99 -20.75 16.36
C VAL A 263 1.52 -20.52 16.05
N PHE A 264 1.03 -19.28 16.20
CA PHE A 264 -0.33 -18.93 15.86
C PHE A 264 -0.68 -19.16 14.37
N LEU A 265 0.23 -18.82 13.45
CA LEU A 265 0.01 -19.08 12.02
C LEU A 265 0.09 -20.57 11.67
N GLU A 266 0.91 -21.35 12.38
CA GLU A 266 0.97 -22.81 12.22
C GLU A 266 -0.34 -23.47 12.68
N ASP A 267 -0.90 -23.06 13.82
CA ASP A 267 -2.16 -23.57 14.35
C ASP A 267 -3.35 -23.26 13.41
N LEU A 268 -3.40 -22.06 12.82
CA LEU A 268 -4.39 -21.69 11.82
C LEU A 268 -4.39 -22.60 10.58
N ASN A 269 -3.23 -23.18 10.25
CA ASN A 269 -3.06 -24.03 9.06
C ASN A 269 -3.56 -25.47 9.29
N GLY A 270 -3.85 -25.86 10.54
CA GLY A 270 -4.09 -27.25 10.94
C GLY A 270 -5.55 -27.72 10.95
N SER A 271 -6.53 -26.85 11.23
CA SER A 271 -7.93 -27.29 11.42
C SER A 271 -8.93 -26.13 11.43
N MET A 272 -9.49 -25.77 10.28
CA MET A 272 -10.56 -24.76 10.21
C MET A 272 -11.71 -25.22 9.31
N SER A 273 -12.94 -24.98 9.75
CA SER A 273 -14.14 -25.12 8.93
C SER A 273 -14.33 -23.93 7.97
N ASP A 274 -15.12 -24.08 6.91
CA ASP A 274 -15.32 -23.07 5.86
C ASP A 274 -15.87 -21.73 6.42
N ASP A 275 -16.74 -21.78 7.43
CA ASP A 275 -17.30 -20.59 8.09
C ASP A 275 -16.24 -19.85 8.92
N GLU A 276 -15.36 -20.58 9.62
CA GLU A 276 -14.31 -19.99 10.45
C GLU A 276 -13.21 -19.33 9.60
N LEU A 277 -13.02 -19.80 8.37
CA LEU A 277 -11.96 -19.39 7.45
C LEU A 277 -12.14 -17.95 6.94
N MET A 278 -13.38 -17.49 6.72
CA MET A 278 -13.69 -16.11 6.31
C MET A 278 -13.55 -15.10 7.44
N ASP A 279 -14.00 -15.46 8.66
CA ASP A 279 -13.80 -14.66 9.86
C ASP A 279 -12.31 -14.51 10.18
N SER A 280 -11.55 -15.60 10.00
CA SER A 280 -10.11 -15.62 10.22
C SER A 280 -9.34 -14.80 9.19
N ALA A 281 -9.74 -14.82 7.91
CA ALA A 281 -9.15 -13.95 6.89
C ALA A 281 -9.36 -12.46 7.18
N THR A 282 -10.58 -12.08 7.58
CA THR A 282 -10.89 -10.70 7.98
C THR A 282 -10.03 -10.27 9.17
N TRP A 283 -9.86 -11.15 10.14
CA TRP A 283 -9.02 -10.87 11.31
C TRP A 283 -7.52 -10.80 10.97
N LEU A 284 -7.01 -11.75 10.17
CA LEU A 284 -5.62 -11.76 9.71
C LEU A 284 -5.28 -10.45 9.00
N HIS A 285 -6.17 -9.97 8.15
CA HIS A 285 -5.96 -8.71 7.43
C HIS A 285 -6.06 -7.49 8.36
N ARG A 286 -7.12 -7.36 9.16
CA ARG A 286 -7.37 -6.16 9.97
C ARG A 286 -6.45 -6.03 11.18
N GLN A 287 -6.18 -7.13 11.87
CA GLN A 287 -5.52 -7.12 13.17
C GLN A 287 -4.08 -7.65 13.07
N PHE A 288 -3.87 -8.80 12.44
CA PHE A 288 -2.53 -9.41 12.40
C PHE A 288 -1.54 -8.63 11.53
N ILE A 289 -1.91 -8.31 10.28
CA ILE A 289 -1.04 -7.51 9.38
C ILE A 289 -0.82 -6.10 9.94
N SER A 290 -1.86 -5.47 10.51
CA SER A 290 -1.73 -4.14 11.13
C SER A 290 -0.75 -4.16 12.31
N ASN A 291 -0.82 -5.20 13.15
CA ASN A 291 0.12 -5.39 14.25
C ASN A 291 1.55 -5.65 13.74
N LEU A 292 1.73 -6.48 12.70
CA LEU A 292 3.03 -6.68 12.06
C LEU A 292 3.62 -5.37 11.50
N ASP A 293 2.82 -4.56 10.81
CA ASP A 293 3.22 -3.24 10.31
C ASP A 293 3.66 -2.32 11.46
N TYR A 294 2.94 -2.34 12.59
CA TYR A 294 3.31 -1.60 13.78
C TYR A 294 4.64 -2.09 14.37
N PHE A 295 4.81 -3.40 14.54
CA PHE A 295 6.03 -4.01 15.07
C PHE A 295 7.25 -3.73 14.18
N GLN A 296 7.07 -3.75 12.86
CA GLN A 296 8.12 -3.40 11.91
C GLN A 296 8.61 -1.96 12.09
N ARG A 297 7.69 -1.00 12.30
CA ARG A 297 8.06 0.39 12.58
C ARG A 297 8.85 0.51 13.89
N GLN A 298 8.42 -0.18 14.94
CA GLN A 298 9.12 -0.16 16.23
C GLN A 298 10.55 -0.74 16.12
N LEU A 299 10.71 -1.83 15.37
CA LEU A 299 12.00 -2.44 15.13
C LEU A 299 12.93 -1.53 14.31
N LEU A 300 12.39 -0.82 13.31
CA LEU A 300 13.14 0.17 12.53
C LEU A 300 13.70 1.30 13.41
N TYR A 301 12.92 1.81 14.38
CA TYR A 301 13.42 2.80 15.33
C TYR A 301 14.57 2.25 16.18
N HIS A 302 14.46 1.00 16.61
CA HIS A 302 15.51 0.34 17.36
C HIS A 302 16.80 0.17 16.53
N GLN A 303 16.69 -0.25 15.27
CA GLN A 303 17.84 -0.36 14.34
C GLN A 303 18.49 1.00 14.07
N ARG A 304 17.70 2.05 13.86
CA ARG A 304 18.19 3.41 13.65
C ARG A 304 18.94 3.93 14.88
N TYR A 305 18.49 3.60 16.09
CA TYR A 305 19.20 3.95 17.33
C TYR A 305 20.57 3.28 17.41
N VAL A 306 20.63 1.97 17.15
CA VAL A 306 21.91 1.23 17.16
C VAL A 306 22.85 1.78 16.08
N THR A 307 22.33 2.08 14.89
CA THR A 307 23.11 2.69 13.81
C THR A 307 23.64 4.07 14.18
N TYR A 308 22.83 4.87 14.89
CA TYR A 308 23.24 6.17 15.42
C TYR A 308 24.40 6.02 16.41
N LEU A 309 24.31 5.06 17.36
CA LEU A 309 25.38 4.80 18.32
C LEU A 309 26.68 4.34 17.65
N MET A 310 26.58 3.51 16.61
CA MET A 310 27.73 3.02 15.85
C MET A 310 28.44 4.12 15.05
N ASN A 311 27.69 5.11 14.55
CA ASN A 311 28.21 6.19 13.70
C ASN A 311 28.54 7.47 14.49
N ALA A 312 28.47 7.44 15.82
CA ALA A 312 28.77 8.60 16.65
C ALA A 312 30.28 8.92 16.56
N PRO A 313 30.69 10.11 16.07
CA PRO A 313 32.11 10.47 16.03
C PRO A 313 32.73 10.43 17.43
N ALA A 314 33.78 9.62 17.58
CA ALA A 314 34.67 9.64 18.74
C ALA A 314 35.61 10.86 18.64
N GLN A 315 35.06 12.07 18.78
CA GLN A 315 35.90 13.25 18.95
C GLN A 315 36.32 13.36 20.43
N GLU A 316 37.62 13.40 20.67
CA GLU A 316 38.23 13.48 22.00
C GLU A 316 37.60 14.60 22.83
N GLY A 317 37.05 14.23 24.00
CA GLY A 317 36.53 15.17 24.99
C GLY A 317 35.19 15.85 24.67
N LEU A 318 34.71 15.78 23.43
CA LEU A 318 33.45 16.43 23.02
C LEU A 318 32.28 15.46 22.88
N CYS A 319 32.45 14.14 22.80
CA CYS A 319 31.32 13.21 22.61
C CYS A 319 31.38 11.93 23.44
N ILE A 320 30.27 11.58 24.11
CA ILE A 320 30.08 10.23 24.65
C ILE A 320 29.78 9.25 23.49
N ALA A 321 30.80 8.54 23.02
CA ALA A 321 30.68 7.47 22.03
C ALA A 321 31.02 6.11 22.67
N PRO A 322 30.39 5.01 22.23
CA PRO A 322 30.75 3.67 22.71
C PRO A 322 32.17 3.33 22.25
N THR A 323 33.02 2.91 23.19
CA THR A 323 34.44 2.58 22.94
C THR A 323 34.73 1.11 23.22
N VAL A 324 34.24 0.57 24.33
CA VAL A 324 34.45 -0.82 24.74
C VAL A 324 33.43 -1.73 24.05
N PHE A 325 32.16 -1.31 24.04
CA PHE A 325 31.03 -2.12 23.57
C PHE A 325 30.72 -1.95 22.07
N GLY A 326 31.63 -1.38 21.27
CA GLY A 326 31.39 -1.12 19.84
C GLY A 326 31.15 -2.37 19.01
N LYS A 327 31.89 -3.46 19.27
CA LYS A 327 31.70 -4.75 18.59
C LYS A 327 30.37 -5.40 18.97
N ASP A 328 29.99 -5.32 20.25
CA ASP A 328 28.70 -5.80 20.72
C ASP A 328 27.54 -5.07 20.05
N LEU A 329 27.62 -3.74 19.89
CA LEU A 329 26.60 -2.96 19.17
C LEU A 329 26.43 -3.41 17.71
N LEU A 330 27.52 -3.72 17.02
CA LEU A 330 27.45 -4.26 15.66
C LEU A 330 26.78 -5.64 15.63
N GLN A 331 27.10 -6.51 16.59
CA GLN A 331 26.45 -7.81 16.74
C GLN A 331 24.94 -7.66 17.03
N GLU A 332 24.57 -6.69 17.87
CA GLU A 332 23.17 -6.37 18.13
C GLU A 332 22.46 -5.87 16.88
N ASN A 333 23.08 -4.98 16.09
CA ASN A 333 22.52 -4.51 14.83
C ASN A 333 22.23 -5.67 13.86
N ASN A 334 23.18 -6.61 13.72
CA ASN A 334 23.00 -7.81 12.90
C ASN A 334 21.87 -8.70 13.44
N ALA A 335 21.78 -8.88 14.76
CA ALA A 335 20.71 -9.66 15.38
C ALA A 335 19.32 -9.05 15.14
N LEU A 336 19.21 -7.71 15.12
CA LEU A 336 17.97 -7.01 14.83
C LEU A 336 17.55 -7.13 13.36
N ARG A 337 18.51 -7.24 12.44
CA ARG A 337 18.22 -7.54 11.02
C ARG A 337 17.61 -8.93 10.85
N VAL A 338 18.05 -9.91 11.65
CA VAL A 338 17.44 -11.25 11.64
C VAL A 338 15.99 -11.21 12.14
N VAL A 339 15.71 -10.41 13.18
CA VAL A 339 14.34 -10.19 13.67
C VAL A 339 13.45 -9.55 12.58
N ASP A 340 13.98 -8.57 11.82
CA ASP A 340 13.25 -7.92 10.72
C ASP A 340 12.97 -8.89 9.56
N GLN A 341 13.94 -9.73 9.20
CA GLN A 341 13.75 -10.78 8.20
C GLN A 341 12.68 -11.78 8.60
N ARG A 342 12.64 -12.23 9.86
CA ARG A 342 11.58 -13.11 10.38
C ARG A 342 10.21 -12.45 10.34
N LEU A 343 10.11 -11.18 10.70
CA LEU A 343 8.88 -10.42 10.63
C LEU A 343 8.39 -10.27 9.17
N ALA A 344 9.28 -10.03 8.22
CA ALA A 344 8.97 -10.00 6.80
C ALA A 344 8.50 -11.36 6.26
N ALA A 345 9.11 -12.46 6.74
CA ALA A 345 8.69 -13.83 6.40
C ALA A 345 7.27 -14.12 6.92
N LEU A 346 6.97 -13.79 8.19
CA LEU A 346 5.63 -13.89 8.77
C LEU A 346 4.58 -13.12 7.98
N ARG A 347 4.90 -11.89 7.55
CA ARG A 347 4.01 -11.09 6.70
C ARG A 347 3.74 -11.77 5.37
N THR A 348 4.78 -12.31 4.75
CA THR A 348 4.67 -13.03 3.47
C THR A 348 3.79 -14.27 3.62
N GLN A 349 4.02 -15.06 4.67
CA GLN A 349 3.20 -16.23 5.00
C GLN A 349 1.73 -15.86 5.25
N THR A 350 1.48 -14.81 6.03
CA THR A 350 0.11 -14.31 6.29
C THR A 350 -0.58 -13.87 5.00
N THR A 351 0.14 -13.17 4.12
CA THR A 351 -0.39 -12.70 2.84
C THR A 351 -0.70 -13.88 1.91
N ALA A 352 0.13 -14.92 1.92
CA ALA A 352 -0.11 -16.14 1.16
C ALA A 352 -1.37 -16.89 1.65
N ILE A 353 -1.56 -16.99 2.98
CA ILE A 353 -2.79 -17.56 3.57
C ILE A 353 -4.00 -16.73 3.13
N LEU A 354 -3.94 -15.40 3.26
CA LEU A 354 -5.02 -14.50 2.87
C LEU A 354 -5.39 -14.62 1.39
N ASN A 355 -4.39 -14.64 0.49
CA ASN A 355 -4.61 -14.83 -0.94
C ASN A 355 -5.29 -16.17 -1.24
N THR A 356 -4.92 -17.22 -0.51
CA THR A 356 -5.55 -18.54 -0.63
C THR A 356 -7.02 -18.48 -0.23
N VAL A 357 -7.35 -17.83 0.90
CA VAL A 357 -8.74 -17.62 1.32
C VAL A 357 -9.54 -16.82 0.30
N VAL A 358 -8.99 -15.70 -0.18
CA VAL A 358 -9.67 -14.84 -1.17
C VAL A 358 -9.92 -15.61 -2.47
N ASN A 359 -8.94 -16.37 -2.96
CA ASN A 359 -9.10 -17.19 -4.16
C ASN A 359 -10.17 -18.27 -3.98
N LEU A 360 -10.20 -18.96 -2.83
CA LEU A 360 -11.25 -19.93 -2.52
C LEU A 360 -12.63 -19.28 -2.50
N SER A 361 -12.76 -18.10 -1.88
CA SER A 361 -14.02 -17.37 -1.86
C SER A 361 -14.48 -16.93 -3.27
N ALA A 362 -13.55 -16.51 -4.13
CA ALA A 362 -13.84 -16.13 -5.50
C ALA A 362 -14.31 -17.32 -6.34
N VAL A 363 -13.69 -18.50 -6.16
CA VAL A 363 -14.13 -19.75 -6.80
C VAL A 363 -15.54 -20.13 -6.36
N GLN A 364 -15.85 -19.99 -5.07
CA GLN A 364 -17.19 -20.27 -4.54
C GLN A 364 -18.23 -19.30 -5.11
N GLN A 365 -17.92 -18.01 -5.19
CA GLN A 365 -18.80 -17.02 -5.81
C GLN A 365 -19.02 -17.27 -7.30
N ALA A 366 -17.98 -17.68 -8.04
CA ALA A 366 -18.10 -18.03 -9.45
C ALA A 366 -19.01 -19.25 -9.67
N ARG A 367 -18.92 -20.27 -8.81
CA ARG A 367 -19.84 -21.42 -8.84
C ARG A 367 -21.28 -21.00 -8.59
N LEU A 368 -21.53 -20.18 -7.56
CA LEU A 368 -22.87 -19.66 -7.27
C LEU A 368 -23.42 -18.82 -8.44
N ALA A 369 -22.60 -18.00 -9.08
CA ALA A 369 -23.01 -17.20 -10.24
C ALA A 369 -23.35 -18.08 -11.46
N GLN A 370 -22.60 -19.16 -11.68
CA GLN A 370 -22.88 -20.13 -12.74
C GLN A 370 -24.20 -20.85 -12.51
N GLU A 371 -24.47 -21.31 -11.27
CA GLU A 371 -25.75 -21.91 -10.90
C GLU A 371 -26.92 -20.93 -11.11
N MET A 372 -26.76 -19.68 -10.70
CA MET A 372 -27.75 -18.62 -10.92
C MET A 372 -28.02 -18.39 -12.42
N THR A 373 -26.99 -18.39 -13.26
CA THR A 373 -27.13 -18.23 -14.72
C THR A 373 -27.87 -19.41 -15.33
N LEU A 374 -27.59 -20.63 -14.86
CA LEU A 374 -28.28 -21.85 -15.30
C LEU A 374 -29.76 -21.80 -14.91
N LEU A 375 -30.07 -21.36 -13.69
CA LEU A 375 -31.44 -21.14 -13.23
C LEU A 375 -32.17 -20.07 -14.07
N GLN A 376 -31.53 -18.93 -14.37
CA GLN A 376 -32.10 -17.90 -15.24
C GLN A 376 -32.37 -18.41 -16.66
N ARG A 377 -31.47 -19.24 -17.22
CA ARG A 377 -31.69 -19.86 -18.53
C ARG A 377 -32.90 -20.81 -18.50
N LYS A 378 -33.03 -21.61 -17.45
CA LYS A 378 -34.21 -22.48 -17.26
C LYS A 378 -35.49 -21.65 -17.16
N ASP A 379 -35.46 -20.54 -16.43
CA ASP A 379 -36.60 -19.64 -16.27
C ASP A 379 -36.99 -18.94 -17.60
N ALA A 380 -36.01 -18.51 -18.40
CA ALA A 380 -36.24 -17.94 -19.72
C ALA A 380 -36.88 -18.95 -20.70
N ILE A 381 -36.44 -20.21 -20.66
CA ILE A 381 -37.04 -21.29 -21.46
C ILE A 381 -38.49 -21.56 -21.02
N LEU A 382 -38.74 -21.61 -19.71
CA LEU A 382 -40.10 -21.76 -19.18
C LEU A 382 -41.01 -20.61 -19.62
N THR A 383 -40.51 -19.37 -19.57
CA THR A 383 -41.23 -18.17 -20.01
C THR A 383 -41.51 -18.18 -21.50
N PHE A 384 -40.54 -18.62 -22.33
CA PHE A 384 -40.73 -18.76 -23.78
C PHE A 384 -41.81 -19.78 -24.12
N ASN A 385 -41.78 -20.95 -23.48
CA ASN A 385 -42.79 -22.01 -23.67
C ASN A 385 -44.19 -21.55 -23.22
N GLN A 386 -44.28 -20.75 -22.17
CA GLN A 386 -45.53 -20.09 -21.77
C GLN A 386 -46.02 -19.10 -22.84
N GLY A 387 -45.11 -18.30 -23.42
CA GLY A 387 -45.42 -17.39 -24.52
C GLY A 387 -45.97 -18.09 -25.77
N GLU A 388 -45.37 -19.21 -26.18
CA GLU A 388 -45.90 -20.04 -27.27
C GLU A 388 -47.30 -20.59 -26.96
N SER A 389 -47.51 -21.07 -25.73
CA SER A 389 -48.80 -21.60 -25.30
C SER A 389 -49.88 -20.52 -25.34
N ILE A 390 -49.55 -19.30 -24.90
CA ILE A 390 -50.46 -18.13 -24.97
C ILE A 390 -50.78 -17.76 -26.43
N ARG A 391 -49.78 -17.81 -27.33
CA ARG A 391 -49.99 -17.54 -28.76
C ARG A 391 -50.93 -18.56 -29.38
N ARG A 392 -50.78 -19.85 -29.07
CA ARG A 392 -51.67 -20.92 -29.54
C ARG A 392 -53.11 -20.72 -29.04
N LEU A 393 -53.27 -20.38 -27.76
CA LEU A 393 -54.59 -20.09 -27.15
C LEU A 393 -55.26 -18.87 -27.82
N THR A 394 -54.48 -17.84 -28.14
CA THR A 394 -54.98 -16.61 -28.79
C THR A 394 -55.49 -16.87 -30.22
N ILE A 395 -54.76 -17.67 -31.00
CA ILE A 395 -55.17 -18.07 -32.36
C ILE A 395 -56.44 -18.92 -32.28
N LEU A 396 -56.49 -19.87 -31.35
CA LEU A 396 -57.67 -20.71 -31.13
C LEU A 396 -58.89 -19.83 -30.80
N ASN A 397 -58.74 -18.88 -29.88
CA ASN A 397 -59.81 -17.94 -29.54
C ASN A 397 -60.24 -17.06 -30.73
N MET A 398 -59.32 -16.58 -31.58
CA MET A 398 -59.68 -15.83 -32.79
C MET A 398 -60.51 -16.65 -33.79
N ILE A 399 -60.26 -17.96 -33.89
CA ILE A 399 -61.01 -18.86 -34.78
C ILE A 399 -62.40 -19.15 -34.22
N TYR A 400 -62.53 -19.35 -32.91
CA TYR A 400 -63.82 -19.68 -32.29
C TYR A 400 -64.68 -18.44 -32.01
N LEU A 401 -64.13 -17.24 -31.85
CA LEU A 401 -64.88 -16.01 -31.53
C LEU A 401 -66.10 -15.75 -32.46
N PRO A 402 -65.99 -15.89 -33.79
CA PRO A 402 -67.12 -15.71 -34.69
C PRO A 402 -68.21 -16.78 -34.50
N ALA A 403 -67.80 -18.03 -34.25
CA ALA A 403 -68.71 -19.14 -33.98
C ALA A 403 -69.44 -18.95 -32.65
N THR A 404 -68.74 -18.48 -31.60
CA THR A 404 -69.33 -18.16 -30.31
C THR A 404 -70.27 -16.97 -30.41
N PHE A 405 -69.91 -15.91 -31.16
CA PHE A 405 -70.80 -14.76 -31.40
C PHE A 405 -72.12 -15.18 -32.05
N ILE A 406 -72.07 -16.05 -33.05
CA ILE A 406 -73.25 -16.60 -33.71
C ILE A 406 -74.07 -17.45 -32.72
N ALA A 407 -73.42 -18.33 -31.95
CA ALA A 407 -74.08 -19.12 -30.92
C ALA A 407 -74.79 -18.24 -29.87
N THR A 408 -74.22 -17.09 -29.48
CA THR A 408 -74.86 -16.14 -28.56
C THR A 408 -76.06 -15.42 -29.19
N VAL A 409 -75.94 -14.99 -30.46
CA VAL A 409 -77.03 -14.32 -31.20
C VAL A 409 -78.23 -15.26 -31.40
N PHE A 410 -77.97 -16.56 -31.63
CA PHE A 410 -79.02 -17.57 -31.78
C PHE A 410 -79.52 -18.11 -30.43
N GLY A 411 -78.63 -18.37 -29.46
CA GLY A 411 -78.95 -18.98 -28.17
C GLY A 411 -79.83 -18.10 -27.28
N MET A 412 -79.78 -16.78 -27.43
CA MET A 412 -80.63 -15.86 -26.68
C MET A 412 -81.94 -15.48 -27.37
N ASN A 413 -82.12 -15.77 -28.67
CA ASN A 413 -83.30 -15.32 -29.44
C ASN A 413 -84.18 -16.44 -30.01
N ILE A 414 -83.79 -17.72 -29.87
CA ILE A 414 -84.55 -18.85 -30.44
C ILE A 414 -85.88 -19.12 -29.73
N VAL A 415 -86.07 -18.64 -28.49
CA VAL A 415 -87.30 -18.92 -27.74
C VAL A 415 -88.44 -17.94 -28.05
N GLU A 416 -88.18 -16.78 -28.66
CA GLU A 416 -89.21 -15.74 -28.85
C GLU A 416 -89.64 -15.44 -30.30
N ASN A 417 -89.10 -16.11 -31.33
CA ASN A 417 -89.47 -15.77 -32.71
C ASN A 417 -89.70 -17.00 -33.62
N ASN A 418 -90.90 -17.57 -33.53
CA ASN A 418 -91.35 -18.69 -34.36
C ASN A 418 -91.77 -18.29 -35.81
N ARG A 419 -91.16 -17.25 -36.39
CA ARG A 419 -91.40 -16.77 -37.77
C ARG A 419 -90.12 -16.33 -38.49
N ILE A 420 -89.04 -17.09 -38.32
CA ILE A 420 -87.82 -16.86 -39.09
C ILE A 420 -87.92 -17.69 -40.38
N GLY A 421 -88.16 -17.03 -41.51
CA GLY A 421 -88.17 -17.68 -42.81
C GLY A 421 -86.81 -18.32 -43.12
N ILE A 422 -86.81 -19.54 -43.66
CA ILE A 422 -85.63 -20.34 -44.03
C ILE A 422 -84.56 -19.53 -44.77
N TRP A 423 -84.98 -18.54 -45.59
CA TRP A 423 -84.08 -17.63 -46.30
C TRP A 423 -83.17 -16.79 -45.40
N ARG A 424 -83.63 -16.37 -44.21
CA ARG A 424 -82.79 -15.63 -43.27
C ARG A 424 -81.68 -16.52 -42.71
N LEU A 425 -81.98 -17.79 -42.48
CA LEU A 425 -81.03 -18.80 -42.01
C LEU A 425 -79.89 -19.00 -43.04
N TRP A 426 -80.23 -19.01 -44.33
CA TRP A 426 -79.25 -19.04 -45.42
C TRP A 426 -78.42 -17.77 -45.53
N THR A 427 -79.00 -16.58 -45.36
CA THR A 427 -78.20 -15.34 -45.34
C THR A 427 -77.23 -15.28 -44.17
N PHE A 428 -77.61 -15.79 -43.00
CA PHE A 428 -76.70 -15.85 -41.85
C PHE A 428 -75.62 -16.92 -42.02
N ALA A 429 -75.95 -18.08 -42.59
CA ALA A 429 -74.95 -19.10 -42.94
C ALA A 429 -73.92 -18.55 -43.94
N LEU A 430 -74.39 -17.81 -44.96
CA LEU A 430 -73.51 -17.16 -45.94
C LEU A 430 -72.61 -16.11 -45.28
N ILE A 431 -73.17 -15.24 -44.42
CA ILE A 431 -72.39 -14.22 -43.69
C ILE A 431 -71.37 -14.89 -42.75
N SER A 432 -71.75 -15.97 -42.06
CA SER A 432 -70.85 -16.73 -41.18
C SER A 432 -69.69 -17.34 -41.95
N VAL A 433 -69.96 -17.97 -43.09
CA VAL A 433 -68.92 -18.57 -43.94
C VAL A 433 -68.00 -17.48 -44.48
N LEU A 434 -68.54 -16.34 -44.91
CA LEU A 434 -67.75 -15.21 -45.38
C LEU A 434 -66.90 -14.57 -44.28
N LEU A 435 -67.43 -14.42 -43.05
CA LEU A 435 -66.66 -13.91 -41.91
C LEU A 435 -65.57 -14.89 -41.48
N THR A 436 -65.86 -16.19 -41.52
CA THR A 436 -64.89 -17.24 -41.21
C THR A 436 -63.79 -17.29 -42.27
N ALA A 437 -64.15 -17.18 -43.55
CA ALA A 437 -63.19 -17.09 -44.65
C ALA A 437 -62.34 -15.81 -44.55
N PHE A 438 -62.95 -14.67 -44.21
CA PHE A 438 -62.24 -13.41 -44.03
C PHE A 438 -61.26 -13.44 -42.85
N THR A 439 -61.68 -14.00 -41.72
CA THR A 439 -60.81 -14.18 -40.54
C THR A 439 -59.68 -15.16 -40.82
N LEU A 440 -59.93 -16.24 -41.57
CA LEU A 440 -58.90 -17.17 -42.01
C LEU A 440 -57.90 -16.49 -42.97
N CYS A 441 -58.39 -15.73 -43.96
CA CYS A 441 -57.54 -14.97 -44.88
C CYS A 441 -56.72 -13.91 -44.15
N PHE A 442 -57.31 -13.19 -43.18
CA PHE A 442 -56.58 -12.20 -42.39
C PHE A 442 -55.52 -12.86 -41.49
N ALA A 443 -55.83 -14.02 -40.90
CA ALA A 443 -54.86 -14.80 -40.13
C ALA A 443 -53.70 -15.29 -41.00
N ILE A 444 -53.99 -15.83 -42.20
CA ILE A 444 -52.98 -16.30 -43.16
C ILE A 444 -52.13 -15.12 -43.66
N PHE A 445 -52.75 -14.00 -44.05
CA PHE A 445 -52.05 -12.80 -44.51
C PHE A 445 -51.15 -12.20 -43.42
N LYS A 446 -51.61 -12.18 -42.16
CA LYS A 446 -50.79 -11.70 -41.04
C LYS A 446 -49.62 -12.66 -40.76
N VAL A 447 -49.85 -13.97 -40.87
CA VAL A 447 -48.79 -14.99 -40.74
C VAL A 447 -47.75 -14.86 -41.85
N GLU A 448 -48.16 -14.69 -43.11
CA GLU A 448 -47.27 -14.47 -44.26
C GLU A 448 -46.45 -13.18 -44.12
N ASN A 449 -47.07 -12.09 -43.68
CA ASN A 449 -46.35 -10.84 -43.44
C ASN A 449 -45.37 -10.91 -42.26
N THR A 450 -45.64 -11.74 -41.24
CA THR A 450 -44.65 -12.01 -40.17
C THR A 450 -43.52 -12.95 -40.63
N SER A 451 -43.78 -13.91 -41.52
CA SER A 451 -42.72 -14.79 -42.07
C SER A 451 -41.80 -14.09 -43.07
N ASN A 452 -42.23 -12.97 -43.65
CA ASN A 452 -41.35 -12.14 -44.48
C ASN A 452 -40.39 -11.27 -43.65
N ALA A 453 -40.59 -11.16 -42.34
CA ALA A 453 -39.70 -10.45 -41.41
C ALA A 453 -38.70 -11.38 -40.70
N GLU A 454 -38.96 -12.69 -40.63
CA GLU A 454 -38.05 -13.68 -40.06
C GLU A 454 -37.85 -14.85 -41.03
N GLY A 455 -36.64 -14.95 -41.59
CA GLY A 455 -36.28 -15.99 -42.54
C GLY A 455 -36.48 -17.41 -42.01
N SER A 456 -37.13 -18.22 -42.84
CA SER A 456 -37.14 -19.69 -42.87
C SER A 456 -37.63 -20.44 -41.61
N ALA A 457 -38.92 -20.80 -41.58
CA ALA A 457 -39.40 -22.10 -41.11
C ALA A 457 -40.93 -22.24 -41.32
N LEU A 458 -41.40 -22.56 -42.53
CA LEU A 458 -42.85 -22.78 -42.75
C LEU A 458 -43.28 -23.94 -43.68
N PRO A 459 -42.56 -25.09 -43.76
CA PRO A 459 -43.18 -26.33 -44.25
C PRO A 459 -43.32 -27.43 -43.18
N GLY A 460 -43.42 -27.07 -41.89
CA GLY A 460 -43.69 -28.02 -40.79
C GLY A 460 -45.09 -27.93 -40.18
N LEU A 461 -45.74 -26.77 -40.27
CA LEU A 461 -46.97 -26.47 -39.51
C LEU A 461 -48.23 -27.19 -40.03
N LEU A 462 -48.24 -27.59 -41.30
CA LEU A 462 -49.37 -28.31 -41.92
C LEU A 462 -49.30 -29.83 -41.74
N LYS A 463 -48.17 -30.39 -41.27
CA LYS A 463 -48.01 -31.82 -41.04
C LYS A 463 -48.41 -32.28 -39.63
N GLY A 464 -48.48 -31.36 -38.66
CA GLY A 464 -48.85 -31.68 -37.27
C GLY A 464 -50.35 -31.67 -36.97
N VAL A 465 -51.19 -31.22 -37.90
CA VAL A 465 -52.64 -31.07 -37.70
C VAL A 465 -53.43 -32.32 -38.12
N MET A 466 -52.82 -33.26 -38.85
CA MET A 466 -53.48 -34.51 -39.27
C MET A 466 -52.66 -35.74 -38.85
N GLY A 467 -52.88 -36.18 -37.61
CA GLY A 467 -52.80 -37.59 -37.20
C GLY A 467 -51.44 -38.14 -36.77
N ALA A 468 -51.40 -38.52 -35.49
CA ALA A 468 -50.99 -39.84 -34.95
C ALA A 468 -49.94 -39.80 -33.81
N ASP A 469 -50.47 -40.06 -32.61
CA ASP A 469 -49.99 -40.99 -31.55
C ASP A 469 -48.66 -40.75 -30.80
N ILE A 470 -48.79 -40.29 -29.53
CA ILE A 470 -48.65 -41.08 -28.27
C ILE A 470 -47.79 -42.37 -28.47
N GLU A 471 -46.63 -42.66 -27.85
CA GLU A 471 -46.09 -42.53 -26.48
C GLU A 471 -44.55 -42.89 -26.48
N PRO A 472 -43.81 -42.96 -25.35
CA PRO A 472 -42.34 -42.83 -25.29
C PRO A 472 -41.60 -44.18 -25.33
N PRO A 473 -40.25 -44.21 -25.23
CA PRO A 473 -39.72 -44.99 -24.10
C PRO A 473 -38.43 -44.48 -23.45
N LEU A 474 -38.35 -44.82 -22.16
CA LEU A 474 -37.17 -44.97 -21.29
C LEU A 474 -36.45 -46.31 -21.53
N SER A 475 -35.28 -46.47 -20.88
CA SER A 475 -34.50 -47.71 -20.57
C SER A 475 -33.65 -48.30 -21.71
N SER A 476 -32.31 -48.25 -21.66
CA SER A 476 -31.33 -49.03 -20.87
C SER A 476 -31.04 -50.42 -21.46
N ASP A 477 -29.79 -50.62 -21.94
CA ASP A 477 -28.89 -51.73 -21.56
C ASP A 477 -27.72 -51.91 -22.55
N ALA A 478 -26.51 -51.73 -22.00
CA ALA A 478 -25.37 -52.67 -22.03
C ALA A 478 -24.71 -53.04 -23.36
N ALA A 479 -23.42 -53.34 -23.47
CA ALA A 479 -22.20 -53.12 -22.70
C ALA A 479 -21.08 -53.55 -23.66
N ASP A 480 -20.10 -52.69 -23.95
CA ASP A 480 -18.78 -53.04 -24.48
C ASP A 480 -17.95 -51.75 -24.31
N GLY A 481 -16.98 -51.64 -23.40
CA GLY A 481 -15.90 -52.59 -23.14
C GLY A 481 -14.60 -52.00 -23.69
N ARG A 482 -14.19 -50.83 -23.19
CA ARG A 482 -12.82 -50.31 -23.36
C ARG A 482 -12.54 -49.20 -22.34
N ASP A 483 -11.61 -49.50 -21.44
CA ASP A 483 -11.18 -48.69 -20.31
C ASP A 483 -10.50 -47.40 -20.76
N ASP A 484 -10.98 -46.26 -20.24
CA ASP A 484 -10.21 -45.01 -20.15
C ASP A 484 -10.56 -44.33 -18.81
N GLU A 485 -9.69 -44.53 -17.82
CA GLU A 485 -9.67 -43.80 -16.56
C GLU A 485 -9.27 -42.33 -16.82
N SER A 486 -10.24 -41.44 -17.11
CA SER A 486 -10.08 -40.00 -16.86
C SER A 486 -11.39 -39.21 -16.99
N SER A 487 -12.20 -39.16 -15.93
CA SER A 487 -13.05 -37.98 -15.59
C SER A 487 -14.00 -38.27 -14.42
N SER A 488 -13.53 -38.08 -13.20
CA SER A 488 -14.40 -37.77 -12.06
C SER A 488 -13.87 -36.53 -11.36
N ALA A 489 -14.59 -35.42 -11.46
CA ALA A 489 -14.28 -34.19 -10.73
C ALA A 489 -14.41 -34.43 -9.20
N PRO A 490 -13.49 -33.92 -8.37
CA PRO A 490 -13.44 -34.30 -6.96
C PRO A 490 -14.45 -33.50 -6.11
N ASN A 491 -15.37 -34.21 -5.45
CA ASN A 491 -16.48 -33.65 -4.64
C ASN A 491 -16.13 -33.33 -3.17
N SER A 492 -14.87 -33.04 -2.80
CA SER A 492 -14.58 -32.47 -1.48
C SER A 492 -13.30 -31.63 -1.43
N LEU A 493 -13.33 -30.55 -0.63
CA LEU A 493 -12.20 -29.63 -0.37
C LEU A 493 -10.94 -30.36 0.12
N SER A 494 -11.10 -31.48 0.84
CA SER A 494 -9.98 -32.34 1.27
C SER A 494 -9.18 -32.93 0.09
N THR A 495 -9.84 -33.13 -1.05
CA THR A 495 -9.25 -33.73 -2.26
C THR A 495 -8.55 -32.68 -3.11
N VAL A 496 -9.07 -31.44 -3.14
CA VAL A 496 -8.38 -30.27 -3.70
C VAL A 496 -7.12 -29.96 -2.89
N TYR A 497 -7.17 -30.06 -1.57
CA TYR A 497 -6.01 -29.88 -0.70
C TYR A 497 -4.96 -30.98 -0.89
N ARG A 498 -5.37 -32.24 -1.10
CA ARG A 498 -4.47 -33.37 -1.42
C ARG A 498 -3.80 -33.21 -2.79
N TRP A 499 -4.53 -32.71 -3.78
CA TRP A 499 -4.03 -32.41 -5.13
C TRP A 499 -3.06 -31.20 -5.15
N LEU A 500 -3.34 -30.15 -4.38
CA LEU A 500 -2.40 -29.04 -4.18
C LEU A 500 -1.13 -29.48 -3.42
N ARG A 501 -1.25 -30.47 -2.53
CA ARG A 501 -0.09 -31.08 -1.85
C ARG A 501 0.74 -31.95 -2.79
N SER A 502 0.13 -32.68 -3.73
CA SER A 502 0.87 -33.46 -4.73
C SER A 502 1.62 -32.54 -5.71
N LEU A 503 1.01 -31.42 -6.13
CA LEU A 503 1.67 -30.36 -6.91
C LEU A 503 2.87 -29.74 -6.17
N ARG A 504 2.81 -29.63 -4.83
CA ARG A 504 3.93 -29.15 -4.00
C ARG A 504 5.08 -30.16 -3.89
N VAL A 505 4.80 -31.46 -3.98
CA VAL A 505 5.82 -32.52 -4.01
C VAL A 505 6.49 -32.58 -5.39
N GLU A 506 5.74 -32.31 -6.45
CA GLU A 506 6.26 -32.28 -7.83
C GLU A 506 7.09 -31.01 -8.11
N LEU A 507 6.63 -29.84 -7.64
CA LEU A 507 7.42 -28.59 -7.59
C LEU A 507 8.55 -28.64 -6.56
N GLY A 508 8.46 -29.52 -5.56
CA GLY A 508 9.50 -29.75 -4.56
C GLY A 508 10.63 -30.66 -5.07
N ARG A 509 10.30 -31.67 -5.89
CA ARG A 509 11.31 -32.52 -6.55
C ARG A 509 12.10 -31.76 -7.61
N SER A 510 11.48 -30.83 -8.35
CA SER A 510 12.22 -29.98 -9.29
C SER A 510 13.14 -28.96 -8.60
N VAL A 511 13.00 -28.75 -7.30
CA VAL A 511 13.86 -27.83 -6.51
C VAL A 511 15.02 -28.55 -5.81
N GLN A 512 14.97 -29.89 -5.71
CA GLN A 512 15.97 -30.67 -4.97
C GLN A 512 16.95 -31.45 -5.86
N GLU A 513 16.69 -31.58 -7.17
CA GLU A 513 17.66 -32.11 -8.15
C GLU A 513 18.56 -31.00 -8.77
N ASP A 514 18.22 -29.72 -8.61
CA ASP A 514 19.06 -28.59 -9.08
C ASP A 514 20.02 -28.03 -8.00
N SER A 515 19.98 -28.56 -6.76
CA SER A 515 20.80 -28.07 -5.65
C SER A 515 22.17 -28.73 -5.49
N GLU A 516 22.52 -29.73 -6.31
CA GLU A 516 23.84 -30.40 -6.23
C GLU A 516 24.80 -30.09 -7.39
N THR A 517 24.43 -29.20 -8.33
CA THR A 517 25.34 -28.78 -9.43
C THR A 517 25.50 -27.27 -9.61
N ALA A 518 25.23 -26.44 -8.59
CA ALA A 518 25.38 -24.99 -8.68
C ALA A 518 26.43 -24.41 -7.72
N ASN A 519 27.66 -24.97 -7.75
CA ASN A 519 28.85 -24.16 -7.52
C ASN A 519 29.24 -23.55 -8.88
N GLY A 520 28.58 -22.43 -9.23
CA GLY A 520 28.77 -21.77 -10.51
C GLY A 520 28.13 -20.38 -10.52
N ASP A 521 28.94 -19.39 -10.14
CA ASP A 521 28.94 -17.99 -10.59
C ASP A 521 27.61 -17.21 -10.63
N CYS A 522 27.46 -16.24 -9.71
CA CYS A 522 26.40 -15.25 -9.75
C CYS A 522 26.61 -14.23 -10.89
N SER A 523 25.95 -14.40 -12.04
CA SER A 523 25.74 -13.31 -13.00
C SER A 523 24.49 -13.51 -13.88
N GLY A 524 23.62 -12.48 -13.97
CA GLY A 524 22.65 -12.35 -15.06
C GLY A 524 21.27 -11.75 -14.72
N ASP A 525 21.18 -10.43 -14.57
CA ASP A 525 19.94 -9.67 -14.84
C ASP A 525 19.55 -9.92 -16.32
N LYS A 526 18.48 -10.68 -16.59
CA LYS A 526 18.01 -10.88 -17.97
C LYS A 526 17.14 -9.70 -18.40
N ALA A 527 17.70 -8.83 -19.25
CA ALA A 527 16.98 -7.73 -19.89
C ALA A 527 15.90 -8.25 -20.85
N LEU A 528 14.74 -7.59 -20.88
CA LEU A 528 13.60 -7.96 -21.71
C LEU A 528 13.67 -7.26 -23.07
N VAL A 529 13.67 -8.01 -24.17
CA VAL A 529 13.62 -7.41 -25.52
C VAL A 529 12.17 -7.23 -25.98
N ARG A 530 11.73 -5.99 -26.23
CA ARG A 530 10.37 -5.65 -26.72
C ARG A 530 10.40 -4.51 -27.73
N ALA A 531 9.34 -4.45 -28.55
CA ALA A 531 9.17 -3.39 -29.53
C ALA A 531 8.68 -2.09 -28.87
N LEU A 532 9.49 -1.02 -28.95
CA LEU A 532 9.12 0.34 -28.55
C LEU A 532 8.80 1.19 -29.79
N CYS A 533 7.87 2.13 -29.68
CA CYS A 533 7.46 2.98 -30.82
C CYS A 533 8.17 4.34 -30.76
N PHE A 534 9.09 4.59 -31.71
CA PHE A 534 9.88 5.81 -31.83
C PHE A 534 9.35 6.73 -32.93
N TYR A 535 9.70 8.01 -32.85
CA TYR A 535 9.35 9.04 -33.82
C TYR A 535 9.99 8.78 -35.20
N ASN A 536 9.28 9.15 -36.25
CA ASN A 536 9.80 9.25 -37.61
C ASN A 536 9.33 10.54 -38.28
N ASP A 537 10.20 11.15 -39.08
CA ASP A 537 9.92 12.46 -39.68
C ASP A 537 8.71 12.46 -40.61
N PRO A 538 8.09 13.63 -40.81
CA PRO A 538 7.17 13.84 -41.91
C PRO A 538 7.82 13.47 -43.24
N PRO A 539 7.15 12.69 -44.10
CA PRO A 539 7.71 12.24 -45.38
C PRO A 539 8.08 13.39 -46.32
N ASN A 540 7.47 14.57 -46.12
CA ASN A 540 7.65 15.75 -46.96
C ASN A 540 8.73 16.72 -46.44
N GLY A 541 9.44 16.39 -45.35
CA GLY A 541 10.46 17.25 -44.73
C GLY A 541 9.91 18.49 -44.00
N GLU A 542 8.57 18.62 -43.86
CA GLU A 542 7.96 19.67 -43.04
C GLU A 542 8.32 19.54 -41.56
N SER A 543 8.27 20.64 -40.81
CA SER A 543 8.40 20.61 -39.35
C SER A 543 7.26 19.80 -38.71
N PRO A 544 7.54 18.93 -37.73
CA PRO A 544 6.52 18.11 -37.10
C PRO A 544 5.55 18.98 -36.29
N ARG A 545 4.26 18.68 -36.37
CA ARG A 545 3.20 19.34 -35.60
C ARG A 545 2.12 18.36 -35.20
N TYR A 546 1.50 18.60 -34.05
CA TYR A 546 0.29 17.92 -33.62
C TYR A 546 -0.80 18.96 -33.36
N VAL A 547 -1.89 18.89 -34.10
CA VAL A 547 -3.05 19.77 -33.97
C VAL A 547 -4.12 19.04 -33.18
N VAL A 548 -4.48 19.61 -32.04
CA VAL A 548 -5.58 19.11 -31.21
C VAL A 548 -6.88 19.66 -31.79
N VAL A 549 -7.72 18.76 -32.30
CA VAL A 549 -9.03 19.12 -32.85
C VAL A 549 -10.09 18.71 -31.83
N PRO A 550 -10.99 19.62 -31.41
CA PRO A 550 -12.11 19.28 -30.54
C PRO A 550 -12.89 18.08 -31.11
N ASP A 551 -13.29 17.15 -30.23
CA ASP A 551 -14.06 15.94 -30.56
C ASP A 551 -13.40 14.91 -31.50
N GLN A 552 -12.15 15.12 -31.91
CA GLN A 552 -11.39 14.18 -32.72
C GLN A 552 -10.20 13.58 -31.94
N THR A 553 -10.23 12.26 -31.72
CA THR A 553 -9.11 11.53 -31.11
C THR A 553 -8.72 10.32 -31.98
N PRO A 554 -7.44 10.19 -32.40
CA PRO A 554 -6.34 11.13 -32.17
C PRO A 554 -6.47 12.42 -33.01
N GLY A 555 -5.81 13.49 -32.58
CA GLY A 555 -5.67 14.73 -33.34
C GLY A 555 -4.84 14.54 -34.62
N ILE A 556 -4.72 15.61 -35.40
CA ILE A 556 -4.06 15.60 -36.70
C ILE A 556 -2.56 15.78 -36.53
N ARG A 557 -1.76 14.90 -37.14
CA ARG A 557 -0.29 14.98 -37.12
C ARG A 557 0.28 14.75 -38.52
N ASN A 558 1.41 15.38 -38.81
CA ASN A 558 2.14 15.20 -40.07
C ASN A 558 3.34 14.25 -39.97
N TYR A 559 3.63 13.70 -38.78
CA TYR A 559 4.74 12.78 -38.54
C TYR A 559 4.25 11.35 -38.22
N SER A 560 5.14 10.38 -38.37
CA SER A 560 4.84 8.96 -38.17
C SER A 560 5.66 8.37 -37.02
N HIS A 561 5.46 7.08 -36.75
CA HIS A 561 6.23 6.34 -35.74
C HIS A 561 6.60 4.99 -36.33
N HIS A 562 7.71 4.43 -35.87
CA HIS A 562 8.16 3.10 -36.24
C HIS A 562 8.51 2.30 -34.98
N LYS A 563 8.41 0.97 -35.06
CA LYS A 563 8.72 0.08 -33.95
C LYS A 563 10.17 -0.39 -34.06
N VAL A 564 10.91 -0.34 -32.96
CA VAL A 564 12.27 -0.87 -32.84
C VAL A 564 12.33 -1.83 -31.67
N LEU A 565 12.97 -2.99 -31.86
CA LEU A 565 13.23 -3.92 -30.76
C LEU A 565 14.33 -3.35 -29.87
N VAL A 566 14.02 -3.17 -28.59
CA VAL A 566 14.92 -2.57 -27.62
C VAL A 566 14.99 -3.45 -26.38
N SER A 567 16.18 -3.52 -25.79
CA SER A 567 16.41 -4.15 -24.50
C SER A 567 15.92 -3.23 -23.37
N ILE A 568 14.99 -3.73 -22.56
CA ILE A 568 14.36 -3.01 -21.46
C ILE A 568 14.71 -3.74 -20.17
N ASN A 569 15.37 -3.05 -19.26
CA ASN A 569 15.76 -3.62 -17.97
C ASN A 569 14.65 -3.47 -16.94
N ASP A 570 14.50 -4.45 -16.05
CA ASP A 570 13.57 -4.32 -14.94
C ASP A 570 14.24 -3.59 -13.78
N VAL A 571 13.55 -2.59 -13.21
CA VAL A 571 14.02 -1.92 -11.99
C VAL A 571 13.74 -2.74 -10.74
N ARG A 572 12.89 -3.77 -10.83
CA ARG A 572 12.58 -4.67 -9.70
C ARG A 572 13.90 -5.27 -9.17
N GLY A 573 14.13 -5.13 -7.87
CA GLY A 573 15.38 -5.54 -7.21
C GLY A 573 16.44 -4.43 -7.08
N SER A 574 16.41 -3.40 -7.93
CA SER A 574 17.39 -2.30 -7.92
C SER A 574 16.77 -0.89 -7.74
N ARG A 575 15.47 -0.82 -7.43
CA ARG A 575 14.67 0.42 -7.26
C ARG A 575 15.35 1.55 -6.49
N GLN A 576 16.05 1.22 -5.39
CA GLN A 576 16.71 2.20 -4.50
C GLN A 576 17.85 2.97 -5.18
N ARG A 577 18.37 2.46 -6.32
CA ARG A 577 19.43 3.11 -7.09
C ARG A 577 18.92 4.31 -7.90
N PHE A 578 17.63 4.35 -8.24
CA PHE A 578 17.08 5.33 -9.16
C PHE A 578 16.48 6.51 -8.39
N THR A 579 16.94 7.72 -8.72
CA THR A 579 16.47 8.96 -8.10
C THR A 579 16.11 9.98 -9.18
N LEU A 580 15.23 10.93 -8.85
CA LEU A 580 14.89 12.04 -9.75
C LEU A 580 16.14 12.86 -10.15
N GLU A 581 17.08 13.02 -9.21
CA GLU A 581 18.31 13.78 -9.42
C GLU A 581 19.33 13.06 -10.31
N SER A 582 19.32 11.72 -10.38
CA SER A 582 20.33 10.97 -11.13
C SER A 582 19.80 10.37 -12.43
N ASN A 583 18.52 10.06 -12.50
CA ASN A 583 17.92 9.27 -13.58
C ASN A 583 16.66 9.91 -14.18
N SER A 584 16.18 11.01 -13.60
CA SER A 584 14.91 11.67 -13.95
C SER A 584 13.67 10.82 -13.68
N PHE A 585 13.79 9.71 -12.96
CA PHE A 585 12.66 8.94 -12.44
C PHE A 585 13.01 8.31 -11.10
N ALA A 586 12.01 8.06 -10.26
CA ALA A 586 12.19 7.45 -8.95
C ALA A 586 11.03 6.49 -8.59
N PRO A 587 11.32 5.19 -8.41
CA PRO A 587 10.35 4.19 -7.95
C PRO A 587 10.09 4.27 -6.43
N TYR A 588 8.82 4.37 -6.02
CA TYR A 588 8.37 4.39 -4.62
C TYR A 588 7.45 3.21 -4.33
N PRO A 589 7.98 2.08 -3.81
CA PRO A 589 7.19 0.89 -3.57
C PRO A 589 6.26 1.06 -2.36
N ASN A 590 5.08 0.44 -2.40
CA ASN A 590 4.14 0.36 -1.27
C ASN A 590 3.86 1.70 -0.57
N THR A 591 3.80 2.78 -1.33
CA THR A 591 3.74 4.16 -0.80
C THR A 591 2.31 4.67 -0.71
N PHE A 592 1.47 4.37 -1.69
CA PHE A 592 0.05 4.72 -1.61
C PHE A 592 -0.72 3.67 -0.81
N LYS A 593 -1.05 3.99 0.45
CA LYS A 593 -1.92 3.15 1.29
C LYS A 593 -3.34 3.71 1.26
N GLN A 594 -4.18 3.15 0.38
CA GLN A 594 -5.56 3.58 0.26
C GLN A 594 -6.33 3.32 1.56
N GLN A 595 -6.68 4.38 2.29
CA GLN A 595 -7.48 4.29 3.52
C GLN A 595 -8.98 4.41 3.25
N VAL A 596 -9.35 5.14 2.19
CA VAL A 596 -10.74 5.42 1.79
C VAL A 596 -10.92 4.96 0.35
N HIS A 597 -12.10 4.43 0.01
CA HIS A 597 -12.42 4.12 -1.39
C HIS A 597 -12.36 5.39 -2.24
N ILE A 598 -11.83 5.29 -3.45
CA ILE A 598 -11.72 6.41 -4.39
C ILE A 598 -12.31 5.88 -5.70
N ASP A 599 -13.43 6.44 -6.11
CA ASP A 599 -13.91 6.20 -7.46
C ASP A 599 -13.13 7.08 -8.44
N TYR A 600 -12.33 6.46 -9.31
CA TYR A 600 -11.53 7.18 -10.30
C TYR A 600 -12.34 7.57 -11.55
N ASP A 601 -13.64 7.23 -11.60
CA ASP A 601 -14.60 7.81 -12.55
C ASP A 601 -15.25 9.09 -12.01
N GLU A 602 -15.29 9.28 -10.69
CA GLU A 602 -15.85 10.47 -10.05
C GLU A 602 -14.76 11.52 -9.79
N ASP A 603 -14.93 12.69 -10.39
CA ASP A 603 -13.93 13.75 -10.35
C ASP A 603 -13.75 14.33 -8.94
N ASP A 604 -14.84 14.46 -8.17
CA ASP A 604 -14.83 14.96 -6.80
C ASP A 604 -14.02 14.06 -5.86
N ASP A 605 -14.08 12.74 -6.03
CA ASP A 605 -13.29 11.77 -5.25
C ASP A 605 -11.79 11.92 -5.54
N VAL A 606 -11.43 12.05 -6.82
CA VAL A 606 -10.03 12.23 -7.23
C VAL A 606 -9.49 13.56 -6.69
N ARG A 607 -10.24 14.66 -6.85
CA ARG A 607 -9.84 15.99 -6.40
C ARG A 607 -9.85 16.16 -4.88
N GLY A 608 -10.81 15.54 -4.19
CA GLY A 608 -10.97 15.66 -2.74
C GLY A 608 -10.06 14.73 -1.92
N ILE A 609 -9.67 13.57 -2.49
CA ILE A 609 -8.92 12.54 -1.75
C ILE A 609 -7.54 12.30 -2.36
N TYR A 610 -7.46 12.03 -3.67
CA TYR A 610 -6.21 11.59 -4.28
C TYR A 610 -5.22 12.74 -4.54
N LEU A 611 -5.68 13.87 -5.09
CA LEU A 611 -4.79 14.99 -5.40
C LEU A 611 -4.14 15.63 -4.15
N PRO A 612 -4.84 15.80 -3.00
CA PRO A 612 -4.20 16.28 -1.78
C PRO A 612 -3.07 15.36 -1.31
N TRP A 613 -3.31 14.05 -1.33
CA TRP A 613 -2.28 13.05 -1.01
C TRP A 613 -1.08 13.15 -1.96
N VAL A 614 -1.32 13.31 -3.27
CA VAL A 614 -0.25 13.49 -4.26
C VAL A 614 0.58 14.75 -3.96
N GLY A 615 -0.07 15.85 -3.62
CA GLY A 615 0.61 17.11 -3.28
C GLY A 615 1.53 16.96 -2.07
N GLU A 616 1.06 16.29 -1.01
CA GLU A 616 1.87 15.98 0.18
C GLU A 616 3.01 15.01 -0.14
N PHE A 617 2.72 13.96 -0.90
CA PHE A 617 3.70 12.96 -1.29
C PHE A 617 4.85 13.57 -2.11
N VAL A 618 4.54 14.39 -3.11
CA VAL A 618 5.57 15.09 -3.91
C VAL A 618 6.38 16.04 -3.04
N ARG A 619 5.74 16.80 -2.15
CA ARG A 619 6.43 17.70 -1.21
C ARG A 619 7.39 16.94 -0.29
N ALA A 620 7.00 15.76 0.21
CA ALA A 620 7.85 14.92 1.06
C ALA A 620 8.96 14.19 0.28
N SER A 621 8.79 14.00 -1.02
CA SER A 621 9.73 13.25 -1.88
C SER A 621 10.80 14.12 -2.53
N VAL A 622 10.65 15.45 -2.47
CA VAL A 622 11.58 16.42 -3.04
C VAL A 622 12.31 17.13 -1.90
N VAL A 623 13.62 17.33 -2.05
CA VAL A 623 14.45 18.02 -1.05
C VAL A 623 14.13 19.52 -1.06
N GLY A 624 14.03 20.11 0.13
CA GLY A 624 13.81 21.53 0.34
C GLY A 624 12.34 21.91 0.59
N ASP A 625 12.12 23.15 1.03
CA ASP A 625 10.78 23.69 1.15
C ASP A 625 10.24 24.06 -0.24
N VAL A 626 9.22 23.33 -0.69
CA VAL A 626 8.67 23.42 -2.04
C VAL A 626 7.17 23.62 -2.05
N LYS A 627 6.74 24.54 -2.91
CA LYS A 627 5.34 24.70 -3.31
C LYS A 627 5.04 23.69 -4.41
N VAL A 628 3.97 22.91 -4.23
CA VAL A 628 3.48 21.95 -5.22
C VAL A 628 2.12 22.42 -5.72
N LEU A 629 1.98 22.59 -7.03
CA LEU A 629 0.73 22.92 -7.70
C LEU A 629 0.38 21.80 -8.70
N ILE A 630 -0.77 21.16 -8.50
CA ILE A 630 -1.31 20.17 -9.44
C ILE A 630 -2.19 20.91 -10.43
N TRP A 631 -1.87 20.82 -11.73
CA TRP A 631 -2.64 21.53 -12.76
C TRP A 631 -3.46 20.59 -13.65
N ASP A 632 -3.12 19.30 -13.68
CA ASP A 632 -3.77 18.32 -14.53
C ASP A 632 -3.59 16.90 -13.98
N TYR A 633 -4.55 16.02 -14.29
CA TYR A 633 -4.40 14.59 -14.13
C TYR A 633 -5.13 13.85 -15.25
N THR A 634 -4.66 12.64 -15.57
CA THR A 634 -5.27 11.80 -16.60
C THR A 634 -5.44 10.38 -16.10
N VAL A 635 -6.67 9.88 -16.15
CA VAL A 635 -6.98 8.46 -15.94
C VAL A 635 -7.01 7.74 -17.28
N ARG A 636 -6.18 6.71 -17.44
CA ARG A 636 -6.11 5.88 -18.64
C ARG A 636 -6.70 4.51 -18.35
N LYS A 637 -7.69 4.09 -19.15
CA LYS A 637 -8.37 2.79 -19.06
C LYS A 637 -8.30 2.10 -20.42
N ALA A 638 -7.79 0.86 -20.47
CA ALA A 638 -7.95 0.06 -21.69
C ALA A 638 -9.41 -0.39 -21.83
N SER A 639 -10.22 0.42 -22.53
CA SER A 639 -11.61 0.11 -22.91
C SER A 639 -11.65 -0.42 -24.35
N LYS A 640 -12.51 -1.43 -24.62
CA LYS A 640 -12.85 -1.88 -25.98
C LYS A 640 -13.76 -0.89 -26.73
N ILE A 641 -14.41 0.05 -26.02
CA ILE A 641 -15.58 0.81 -26.51
C ILE A 641 -15.27 2.29 -26.79
N LYS A 642 -14.29 2.91 -26.11
CA LYS A 642 -13.90 4.31 -26.35
C LYS A 642 -12.43 4.39 -26.77
N ARG A 643 -12.13 4.97 -27.94
CA ARG A 643 -10.74 5.20 -28.43
C ARG A 643 -9.99 6.25 -27.61
N ALA A 644 -10.70 7.12 -26.92
CA ALA A 644 -10.14 8.09 -25.97
C ALA A 644 -9.67 7.36 -24.70
N ASN A 645 -8.48 7.71 -24.19
CA ASN A 645 -7.89 7.23 -22.92
C ASN A 645 -7.14 5.89 -22.93
N ARG A 646 -6.64 5.43 -24.09
CA ARG A 646 -5.68 4.31 -24.16
C ARG A 646 -4.28 4.71 -23.67
N GLN A 647 -3.47 3.69 -23.39
CA GLN A 647 -2.06 3.83 -23.04
C GLN A 647 -1.27 4.46 -24.20
N VAL A 648 -0.31 5.33 -23.88
CA VAL A 648 0.54 5.98 -24.89
C VAL A 648 1.73 5.08 -25.20
N ASN A 649 1.63 4.34 -26.30
CA ASN A 649 2.68 3.38 -26.71
C ASN A 649 3.91 4.04 -27.35
N LYS A 650 3.88 5.35 -27.53
CA LYS A 650 4.95 6.13 -28.16
C LYS A 650 5.91 6.62 -27.10
N ILE A 651 7.21 6.53 -27.36
CA ILE A 651 8.21 7.13 -26.48
C ILE A 651 8.22 8.64 -26.70
N HIS A 652 7.97 9.39 -25.63
CA HIS A 652 7.86 10.85 -25.65
C HIS A 652 8.31 11.45 -24.32
N ILE A 653 8.48 12.76 -24.31
CA ILE A 653 8.65 13.60 -23.13
C ILE A 653 7.52 14.63 -23.14
N ASP A 654 6.80 14.71 -22.02
CA ASP A 654 5.60 15.55 -21.87
C ASP A 654 5.85 17.03 -22.12
N GLN A 655 7.04 17.54 -21.78
CA GLN A 655 7.36 18.97 -21.91
C GLN A 655 8.73 19.16 -22.53
N SER A 656 8.78 19.93 -23.61
CA SER A 656 10.04 20.55 -24.02
C SER A 656 10.43 21.64 -23.03
N ILE A 657 11.60 22.26 -23.23
CA ILE A 657 12.02 23.39 -22.41
C ILE A 657 11.05 24.57 -22.60
N ALA A 658 10.70 24.89 -23.84
CA ALA A 658 9.72 25.93 -24.14
C ALA A 658 8.32 25.58 -23.59
N GLY A 659 7.91 24.31 -23.72
CA GLY A 659 6.65 23.81 -23.15
C GLY A 659 6.59 23.98 -21.63
N ALA A 660 7.65 23.60 -20.92
CA ALA A 660 7.74 23.72 -19.46
C ALA A 660 7.66 25.18 -19.00
N LEU A 661 8.38 26.10 -19.63
CA LEU A 661 8.30 27.53 -19.32
C LEU A 661 6.92 28.12 -19.66
N GLY A 662 6.29 27.64 -20.73
CA GLY A 662 4.90 27.96 -21.04
C GLY A 662 3.94 27.52 -19.94
N ARG A 663 4.15 26.35 -19.33
CA ARG A 663 3.38 25.88 -18.17
C ARG A 663 3.59 26.73 -16.93
N ALA A 664 4.82 27.18 -16.67
CA ALA A 664 5.10 28.11 -15.59
C ALA A 664 4.28 29.41 -15.74
N ARG A 665 4.33 30.04 -16.92
CA ARG A 665 3.56 31.26 -17.22
C ARG A 665 2.05 31.09 -17.11
N ARG A 666 1.53 29.91 -17.51
CA ARG A 666 0.09 29.66 -17.57
C ARG A 666 -0.53 29.34 -16.21
N HIS A 667 0.22 28.65 -15.33
CA HIS A 667 -0.36 28.06 -14.12
C HIS A 667 0.16 28.66 -12.81
N LEU A 668 1.33 29.31 -12.80
CA LEU A 668 1.82 30.00 -11.61
C LEU A 668 1.25 31.42 -11.51
N LEU A 669 1.33 32.01 -10.33
CA LEU A 669 1.04 33.43 -10.17
C LEU A 669 2.04 34.25 -11.00
N PRO A 670 1.66 35.41 -11.59
CA PRO A 670 2.55 36.20 -12.43
C PRO A 670 3.91 36.50 -11.78
N GLU A 671 3.92 36.87 -10.50
CA GLU A 671 5.16 37.14 -9.75
C GLU A 671 6.04 35.89 -9.57
N GLU A 672 5.44 34.73 -9.35
CA GLU A 672 6.17 33.45 -9.21
C GLU A 672 6.73 33.01 -10.57
N ALA A 673 5.94 33.14 -11.64
CA ALA A 673 6.38 32.87 -13.00
C ALA A 673 7.56 33.75 -13.39
N GLU A 674 7.51 35.05 -13.10
CA GLU A 674 8.62 35.99 -13.30
C GLU A 674 9.87 35.57 -12.52
N LYS A 675 9.74 35.18 -11.24
CA LYS A 675 10.87 34.70 -10.43
C LYS A 675 11.48 33.40 -10.98
N VAL A 676 10.64 32.49 -11.49
CA VAL A 676 11.09 31.26 -12.16
C VAL A 676 11.83 31.59 -13.45
N LEU A 677 11.27 32.48 -14.28
CA LEU A 677 11.87 32.97 -15.53
C LEU A 677 13.07 33.89 -15.32
N ALA A 678 13.29 34.39 -14.11
CA ALA A 678 14.49 35.12 -13.72
C ALA A 678 15.51 34.20 -13.01
N GLY A 679 15.22 32.89 -12.87
CA GLY A 679 16.10 31.91 -12.24
C GLY A 679 16.31 32.08 -10.75
N ARG A 680 15.43 32.86 -10.12
CA ARG A 680 15.46 33.10 -8.68
C ARG A 680 14.85 31.94 -7.91
N LEU A 681 13.96 31.17 -8.55
CA LEU A 681 13.33 29.98 -7.99
C LEU A 681 13.66 28.76 -8.86
N ARG A 682 13.90 27.62 -8.21
CA ARG A 682 14.00 26.32 -8.90
C ARG A 682 12.59 25.89 -9.30
N PHE A 683 12.40 25.61 -10.57
CA PHE A 683 11.14 25.15 -11.14
C PHE A 683 11.31 23.76 -11.74
N ARG A 684 10.47 22.84 -11.30
CA ARG A 684 10.43 21.47 -11.79
C ARG A 684 9.02 21.12 -12.23
N ILE A 685 8.96 20.19 -13.17
CA ILE A 685 7.73 19.49 -13.51
C ILE A 685 7.93 18.02 -13.16
N ILE A 686 7.13 17.52 -12.24
CA ILE A 686 7.19 16.13 -11.79
C ILE A 686 5.81 15.49 -12.00
N ASN A 687 5.76 14.42 -12.79
CA ASN A 687 4.57 13.61 -12.97
C ASN A 687 4.59 12.47 -11.95
N VAL A 688 3.42 12.19 -11.36
CA VAL A 688 3.18 11.06 -10.46
C VAL A 688 2.33 10.04 -11.18
N TRP A 689 2.93 8.89 -11.48
CA TRP A 689 2.25 7.79 -12.16
C TRP A 689 1.97 6.64 -11.21
N LYS A 690 0.76 6.08 -11.29
CA LYS A 690 0.31 5.01 -10.40
C LYS A 690 -0.71 4.09 -11.10
N PRO A 691 -0.63 2.75 -10.92
CA PRO A 691 -1.71 1.85 -11.29
C PRO A 691 -2.96 2.07 -10.42
N ILE A 692 -4.13 2.17 -11.05
CA ILE A 692 -5.44 2.08 -10.39
C ILE A 692 -5.84 0.62 -10.23
N ARG A 693 -5.46 -0.22 -11.20
CA ARG A 693 -5.65 -1.68 -11.17
C ARG A 693 -4.29 -2.34 -11.35
N GLY A 694 -3.96 -3.26 -10.46
CA GLY A 694 -2.70 -3.98 -10.48
C GLY A 694 -2.83 -5.42 -9.94
N PRO A 695 -1.78 -6.25 -10.07
CA PRO A 695 -0.49 -5.93 -10.68
C PRO A 695 -0.60 -5.63 -12.18
N VAL A 696 0.23 -4.73 -12.70
CA VAL A 696 0.26 -4.40 -14.14
C VAL A 696 0.97 -5.53 -14.90
N LEU A 697 0.22 -6.27 -15.72
CA LEU A 697 0.70 -7.45 -16.46
C LEU A 697 0.55 -7.35 -17.99
N ASP A 698 -0.15 -6.34 -18.51
CA ASP A 698 -0.39 -6.14 -19.94
C ASP A 698 0.56 -5.09 -20.54
N HIS A 699 0.39 -3.81 -20.18
CA HIS A 699 1.08 -2.67 -20.76
C HIS A 699 1.84 -1.90 -19.68
N PRO A 700 2.96 -2.39 -19.14
CA PRO A 700 3.75 -1.60 -18.18
C PRO A 700 4.24 -0.28 -18.79
N MET A 701 4.56 0.67 -17.91
CA MET A 701 5.23 1.91 -18.33
C MET A 701 6.72 1.63 -18.53
N VAL A 702 7.25 2.11 -19.66
CA VAL A 702 8.69 2.15 -19.94
C VAL A 702 9.18 3.58 -19.81
N PHE A 703 10.37 3.74 -19.27
CA PHE A 703 11.00 5.04 -19.03
C PHE A 703 12.51 4.93 -19.24
N ALA A 704 13.12 5.98 -19.78
CA ALA A 704 14.54 6.04 -20.10
C ALA A 704 15.33 6.76 -19.02
N ASP A 705 16.57 6.33 -18.81
CA ASP A 705 17.56 7.11 -18.08
C ASP A 705 17.99 8.30 -18.94
N HIS A 706 17.69 9.53 -18.52
CA HIS A 706 17.93 10.73 -19.33
C HIS A 706 19.40 10.86 -19.78
N ARG A 707 20.36 10.36 -18.98
CA ARG A 707 21.80 10.42 -19.28
C ARG A 707 22.20 9.58 -20.50
N SER A 708 21.32 8.67 -20.92
CA SER A 708 21.53 7.82 -22.10
C SER A 708 20.87 8.37 -23.37
N ILE A 709 20.06 9.42 -23.24
CA ILE A 709 19.40 10.07 -24.36
C ILE A 709 20.28 11.23 -24.84
N MET A 710 20.47 11.36 -26.15
CA MET A 710 21.25 12.44 -26.74
C MET A 710 20.34 13.57 -27.20
N GLN A 711 20.82 14.82 -27.13
CA GLN A 711 20.02 15.99 -27.54
C GLN A 711 19.55 15.90 -29.00
N LYS A 712 20.38 15.35 -29.90
CA LYS A 712 20.05 15.13 -31.31
C LYS A 712 18.88 14.16 -31.55
N ASP A 713 18.57 13.30 -30.57
CA ASP A 713 17.50 12.33 -30.66
C ASP A 713 16.14 12.95 -30.28
N LEU A 714 16.15 14.14 -29.67
CA LEU A 714 14.95 14.86 -29.26
C LEU A 714 14.43 15.72 -30.39
N VAL A 715 13.14 15.59 -30.68
CA VAL A 715 12.45 16.38 -31.70
C VAL A 715 11.33 17.15 -31.04
N ALA A 716 11.44 18.48 -31.03
CA ALA A 716 10.39 19.36 -30.52
C ALA A 716 9.15 19.25 -31.43
N VAL A 717 8.00 18.96 -30.82
CA VAL A 717 6.72 18.85 -31.51
C VAL A 717 5.72 19.79 -30.85
N PRO A 718 5.34 20.89 -31.51
CA PRO A 718 4.27 21.76 -31.06
C PRO A 718 2.95 21.02 -30.98
N GLN A 719 2.27 21.21 -29.84
CA GLN A 719 0.92 20.74 -29.53
C GLN A 719 -0.01 21.95 -29.63
N ILE A 720 -0.67 22.10 -30.78
CA ILE A 720 -1.48 23.27 -31.11
C ILE A 720 -2.91 23.02 -30.62
N TYR A 721 -3.30 23.69 -29.54
CA TYR A 721 -4.67 23.76 -29.03
C TYR A 721 -5.35 25.05 -29.53
N PRO A 722 -6.69 25.14 -29.50
CA PRO A 722 -7.40 26.35 -29.90
C PRO A 722 -6.98 27.61 -29.13
N ASP A 723 -6.62 27.45 -27.85
CA ASP A 723 -6.36 28.55 -26.91
C ASP A 723 -4.88 28.68 -26.50
N TYR A 724 -4.02 27.75 -26.92
CA TYR A 724 -2.61 27.71 -26.50
C TYR A 724 -1.76 26.78 -27.38
N VAL A 725 -0.48 27.09 -27.52
CA VAL A 725 0.50 26.20 -28.15
C VAL A 725 1.44 25.65 -27.06
N GLY A 726 1.28 24.36 -26.76
CA GLY A 726 2.23 23.61 -25.95
C GLY A 726 3.33 23.00 -26.80
N GLU A 727 4.34 22.39 -26.18
CA GLU A 727 5.40 21.70 -26.90
C GLU A 727 5.92 20.48 -26.10
N THR A 728 6.00 19.34 -26.78
CA THR A 728 6.50 18.05 -26.26
C THR A 728 7.79 17.69 -26.99
N TYR A 729 8.62 16.78 -26.44
CA TYR A 729 9.63 16.10 -27.27
C TYR A 729 9.13 14.73 -27.71
N ALA A 730 9.25 14.45 -29.01
CA ALA A 730 9.21 13.10 -29.55
C ALA A 730 10.64 12.55 -29.60
N LEU A 731 10.81 11.23 -29.43
CA LEU A 731 12.12 10.61 -29.34
C LEU A 731 12.44 9.78 -30.60
N ARG A 732 13.57 10.07 -31.25
CA ARG A 732 14.19 9.21 -32.26
C ARG A 732 14.91 8.05 -31.60
N TYR A 733 14.95 6.90 -32.28
CA TYR A 733 15.75 5.77 -31.81
C TYR A 733 17.25 6.10 -31.91
N GLY A 734 17.99 5.78 -30.85
CA GLY A 734 19.45 5.86 -30.80
C GLY A 734 20.01 4.64 -30.05
N GLU A 735 21.14 4.10 -30.52
CA GLU A 735 21.70 2.84 -30.01
C GLU A 735 22.17 2.91 -28.54
N GLY A 736 22.50 4.10 -28.03
CA GLY A 736 22.97 4.30 -26.66
C GLY A 736 21.87 4.40 -25.60
N GLN A 737 20.59 4.44 -26.01
CA GLN A 737 19.46 4.72 -25.14
C GLN A 737 19.15 3.54 -24.22
N LYS A 738 19.04 3.79 -22.92
CA LYS A 738 18.80 2.77 -21.89
C LYS A 738 17.40 2.90 -21.32
N PHE A 739 16.59 1.86 -21.56
CA PHE A 739 15.20 1.80 -21.12
C PHE A 739 15.03 0.87 -19.93
N TRP A 740 14.08 1.26 -19.08
CA TRP A 740 13.72 0.59 -17.85
C TRP A 740 12.20 0.44 -17.78
N TYR A 741 11.74 -0.59 -17.09
CA TYR A 741 10.35 -0.75 -16.69
C TYR A 741 10.29 -1.29 -15.27
N TRP A 742 9.12 -1.23 -14.65
CA TRP A 742 8.90 -1.83 -13.33
C TRP A 742 7.86 -2.93 -13.46
N SER A 743 8.32 -4.19 -13.38
CA SER A 743 7.44 -5.35 -13.47
C SER A 743 6.43 -5.40 -12.32
N GLU A 744 5.23 -5.90 -12.62
CA GLU A 744 4.12 -6.17 -11.70
C GLU A 744 3.85 -5.05 -10.68
N MET A 745 3.88 -3.78 -11.10
CA MET A 745 3.50 -2.66 -10.23
C MET A 745 2.08 -2.85 -9.70
N THR A 746 1.93 -2.75 -8.39
CA THR A 746 0.65 -2.84 -7.68
C THR A 746 -0.01 -1.46 -7.56
N THR A 747 -1.23 -1.42 -7.04
CA THR A 747 -1.94 -0.16 -6.78
C THR A 747 -1.35 0.65 -5.62
N ALA A 748 -0.41 0.08 -4.85
CA ALA A 748 0.31 0.78 -3.79
C ALA A 748 1.64 1.39 -4.27
N ASP A 749 2.12 1.00 -5.45
CA ASP A 749 3.38 1.46 -6.01
C ASP A 749 3.18 2.77 -6.78
N VAL A 750 4.12 3.70 -6.61
CA VAL A 750 4.09 5.01 -7.25
C VAL A 750 5.42 5.28 -7.95
N LEU A 751 5.38 5.85 -9.14
CA LEU A 751 6.56 6.20 -9.93
C LEU A 751 6.55 7.70 -10.18
N LEU A 752 7.61 8.38 -9.76
CA LEU A 752 7.83 9.78 -10.10
C LEU A 752 8.63 9.88 -11.40
N LEU A 753 8.20 10.76 -12.31
CA LEU A 753 8.89 11.09 -13.54
C LEU A 753 9.20 12.59 -13.55
N GLN A 754 10.47 12.96 -13.72
CA GLN A 754 10.87 14.33 -13.92
C GLN A 754 10.71 14.73 -15.38
N CYS A 755 9.77 15.63 -15.65
CA CYS A 755 9.51 16.17 -16.99
C CYS A 755 10.17 17.54 -17.22
N PHE A 756 10.72 18.19 -16.19
CA PHE A 756 11.56 19.39 -16.31
C PHE A 756 12.27 19.72 -14.99
N ASP A 757 13.46 20.33 -15.05
CA ASP A 757 14.14 20.94 -13.89
C ASP A 757 15.02 22.12 -14.33
N SER A 758 14.70 23.33 -13.87
CA SER A 758 15.36 24.56 -14.27
C SER A 758 16.82 24.67 -13.84
N ASN A 759 17.23 23.96 -12.77
CA ASN A 759 18.58 24.06 -12.23
C ASN A 759 19.61 23.20 -12.95
N ARG A 760 19.15 22.30 -13.82
CA ARG A 760 20.00 21.32 -14.50
C ARG A 760 19.95 21.43 -16.01
N CYS A 761 19.25 22.43 -16.52
CA CYS A 761 19.53 22.96 -17.82
C CYS A 761 20.78 23.83 -17.64
N GLU A 762 21.91 23.49 -18.25
CA GLU A 762 23.08 24.38 -18.34
C GLU A 762 23.14 25.01 -19.74
N CYS A 763 23.40 26.32 -19.82
CA CYS A 763 23.84 26.96 -21.05
C CYS A 763 25.38 26.94 -21.08
N GLY A 764 25.94 25.82 -21.55
CA GLY A 764 27.36 25.70 -21.89
C GLY A 764 27.56 25.64 -23.41
N ALA A 765 28.77 25.94 -23.89
CA ALA A 765 29.15 26.00 -25.30
C ALA A 765 28.96 24.68 -26.10
N GLU A 766 28.48 23.60 -25.45
CA GLU A 766 28.16 22.29 -26.05
C GLU A 766 26.68 21.90 -25.92
N GLY A 767 25.79 22.87 -25.73
CA GLY A 767 24.34 22.66 -25.82
C GLY A 767 23.66 22.33 -24.48
N MET A 768 22.34 22.54 -24.47
CA MET A 768 21.49 22.40 -23.29
C MET A 768 21.35 20.92 -22.92
N GLN A 769 21.86 20.49 -21.75
CA GLN A 769 21.67 19.12 -21.29
C GLN A 769 20.21 18.94 -20.83
N HIS A 770 19.48 18.04 -21.49
CA HIS A 770 18.12 17.71 -21.09
C HIS A 770 18.13 16.74 -19.90
N VAL A 771 17.20 16.95 -18.98
CA VAL A 771 17.02 16.16 -17.75
C VAL A 771 15.60 15.62 -17.62
N GLN A 772 14.89 15.59 -18.74
CA GLN A 772 13.52 15.10 -18.83
C GLN A 772 13.50 13.59 -19.10
N CYS A 773 12.62 12.87 -18.40
CA CYS A 773 12.45 11.44 -18.58
C CYS A 773 11.58 11.12 -19.81
N ALA A 774 12.17 10.48 -20.82
CA ALA A 774 11.43 9.92 -21.93
C ALA A 774 10.69 8.65 -21.49
N HIS A 775 9.40 8.55 -21.79
CA HIS A 775 8.56 7.45 -21.33
C HIS A 775 7.45 7.09 -22.32
N GLY A 776 6.82 5.93 -22.10
CA GLY A 776 5.73 5.40 -22.91
C GLY A 776 5.24 4.06 -22.34
N SER A 777 4.58 3.25 -23.15
CA SER A 777 4.20 1.88 -22.79
C SER A 777 4.51 0.87 -23.89
N PHE A 778 4.70 -0.39 -23.49
CA PHE A 778 4.91 -1.50 -24.40
C PHE A 778 4.07 -2.70 -23.96
N GLU A 779 3.89 -3.66 -24.86
CA GLU A 779 3.14 -4.88 -24.61
C GLU A 779 4.04 -5.95 -23.98
N LEU A 780 3.72 -6.40 -22.76
CA LEU A 780 4.52 -7.36 -22.01
C LEU A 780 4.32 -8.79 -22.50
N ASN A 781 3.06 -9.18 -22.75
CA ASN A 781 2.66 -10.50 -23.25
C ASN A 781 2.04 -10.42 -24.66
N PRO A 782 2.83 -10.51 -25.73
CA PRO A 782 2.32 -10.45 -27.10
C PRO A 782 1.62 -11.76 -27.56
N PHE A 783 1.53 -12.80 -26.72
CA PHE A 783 1.05 -14.14 -27.10
C PHE A 783 -0.33 -14.54 -26.53
N GLY A 784 -1.12 -13.60 -26.00
CA GLY A 784 -2.59 -13.73 -26.00
C GLY A 784 -3.28 -14.47 -24.85
N GLN A 785 -2.74 -14.49 -23.63
CA GLN A 785 -3.55 -14.84 -22.45
C GLN A 785 -4.49 -13.67 -22.08
N GLU A 786 -5.74 -13.95 -21.70
CA GLU A 786 -6.66 -12.92 -21.18
C GLU A 786 -6.13 -12.35 -19.86
N MET A 787 -5.47 -11.20 -19.94
CA MET A 787 -4.97 -10.44 -18.80
C MET A 787 -5.92 -9.28 -18.50
N GLN A 788 -6.01 -8.86 -17.23
CA GLN A 788 -6.72 -7.64 -16.89
C GLN A 788 -6.03 -6.43 -17.54
N ASN A 789 -6.83 -5.63 -18.23
CA ASN A 789 -6.40 -4.36 -18.83
C ASN A 789 -5.89 -3.38 -17.77
N ARG A 790 -4.71 -2.78 -17.99
CA ARG A 790 -4.17 -1.72 -17.13
C ARG A 790 -5.14 -0.55 -17.03
N MET A 791 -5.37 -0.14 -15.78
CA MET A 791 -5.92 1.17 -15.45
C MET A 791 -4.87 1.93 -14.65
N SER A 792 -4.60 3.18 -15.00
CA SER A 792 -3.57 4.00 -14.36
C SER A 792 -3.99 5.45 -14.29
N ILE A 793 -3.48 6.17 -13.29
CA ILE A 793 -3.59 7.63 -13.19
C ILE A 793 -2.20 8.24 -13.29
N GLU A 794 -2.13 9.37 -13.99
CA GLU A 794 -0.96 10.23 -14.05
C GLU A 794 -1.35 11.63 -13.60
N VAL A 795 -0.68 12.17 -12.59
CA VAL A 795 -0.92 13.50 -12.04
C VAL A 795 0.28 14.38 -12.35
N ARG A 796 0.06 15.59 -12.84
CA ARG A 796 1.15 16.48 -13.26
C ARG A 796 1.30 17.61 -12.24
N CYS A 797 2.50 17.74 -11.67
CA CYS A 797 2.79 18.66 -10.57
C CYS A 797 3.88 19.68 -10.94
N LEU A 798 3.56 20.98 -10.82
CA LEU A 798 4.55 22.06 -10.85
C LEU A 798 5.14 22.17 -9.46
N VAL A 799 6.46 22.11 -9.36
CA VAL A 799 7.18 22.17 -8.09
C VAL A 799 8.12 23.37 -8.12
N VAL A 800 7.87 24.32 -7.23
CA VAL A 800 8.63 25.57 -7.12
C VAL A 800 9.31 25.61 -5.74
N GLY A 801 10.62 25.76 -5.72
CA GLY A 801 11.42 25.79 -4.50
C GLY A 801 12.51 26.84 -4.55
N GLN A 802 13.18 27.04 -3.41
CA GLN A 802 14.37 27.89 -3.35
C GLN A 802 15.50 27.32 -4.22
N ASN A 803 16.32 28.20 -4.78
CA ASN A 803 17.43 27.79 -5.62
C ASN A 803 18.67 27.51 -4.74
N GLU A 804 19.04 26.25 -4.57
CA GLU A 804 20.22 25.84 -3.78
C GLU A 804 21.55 26.06 -4.53
N SER A 805 21.50 26.37 -5.83
CA SER A 805 22.66 26.48 -6.72
C SER A 805 22.74 27.88 -7.35
N ARG A 806 23.86 28.60 -7.13
CA ARG A 806 24.17 29.92 -7.75
C ARG A 806 24.32 29.90 -9.29
N HIS A 807 24.07 28.77 -9.94
CA HIS A 807 24.23 28.56 -11.39
C HIS A 807 22.86 28.50 -12.09
N CYS A 808 22.01 29.52 -11.93
CA CYS A 808 20.77 29.57 -12.69
C CYS A 808 20.96 30.27 -14.03
N ILE A 809 20.51 29.63 -15.12
CA ILE A 809 20.57 30.10 -16.52
C ILE A 809 20.12 31.55 -16.70
N PHE A 810 19.09 31.97 -15.97
CA PHE A 810 18.40 33.21 -16.29
C PHE A 810 19.21 34.48 -15.99
N ALA A 811 20.23 34.40 -15.14
CA ALA A 811 21.12 35.54 -14.90
C ALA A 811 22.00 35.85 -16.14
N ARG A 812 22.36 34.84 -16.96
CA ARG A 812 23.26 35.04 -18.11
C ARG A 812 22.53 35.39 -19.42
N CYS A 813 21.29 34.94 -19.62
CA CYS A 813 20.56 35.27 -20.85
C CYS A 813 19.99 36.70 -20.83
N TRP A 814 19.62 37.22 -19.65
CA TRP A 814 19.09 38.60 -19.53
C TRP A 814 20.17 39.69 -19.69
N GLU A 815 21.42 39.43 -19.29
CA GLU A 815 22.52 40.38 -19.50
C GLU A 815 22.93 40.49 -20.97
N LEU A 816 22.66 39.48 -21.80
CA LEU A 816 22.98 39.51 -23.24
C LEU A 816 21.91 40.22 -24.07
N ASP A 817 20.61 40.07 -23.75
CA ASP A 817 19.56 40.82 -24.46
C ASP A 817 19.52 42.31 -24.06
N PHE A 818 19.85 42.65 -22.81
CA PHE A 818 19.92 44.06 -22.37
C PHE A 818 21.12 44.82 -22.97
N LEU A 819 22.16 44.12 -23.43
CA LEU A 819 23.33 44.71 -24.09
C LEU A 819 23.21 44.77 -25.62
N LEU A 820 22.26 44.04 -26.22
CA LEU A 820 22.05 44.02 -27.68
C LEU A 820 20.98 45.01 -28.15
N ASP A 821 20.11 45.51 -27.25
CA ASP A 821 19.04 46.45 -27.62
C ASP A 821 19.39 47.94 -27.42
N HIS A 822 20.57 48.26 -26.88
CA HIS A 822 21.05 49.64 -26.71
C HIS A 822 22.38 49.88 -27.44
N GLY A 823 22.37 49.57 -28.73
CA GLY A 823 23.39 49.98 -29.70
C GLY A 823 22.81 50.94 -30.73
N THR A 824 22.99 52.25 -30.46
CA THR A 824 22.99 53.39 -31.40
C THR A 824 21.68 53.82 -32.11
N ALA A 825 21.41 55.13 -31.93
CA ALA A 825 20.46 56.04 -32.60
C ALA A 825 19.03 56.11 -32.04
#